data_AF-A0A4Q8QPW2-F1
#
_entry.id   AF-A0A4Q8QPW2-F1
#
_cell.length_a   1.000
_cell.length_b   1.000
_cell.length_c   1.000
_cell.angle_alpha   90.00
_cell.angle_beta   90.00
_cell.angle_gamma   90.00
#
_symmetry.space_group_name_H-M   'P 1'
#
loop_
_entity.id
_entity.type
_entity.pdbx_description
1 polymer ?
#
loop_
_entity_poly.entity_id
_entity_poly.type
_entity_poly.pdbx_seq_one_letter_code
_entity_poly.pdbx_strand_id
1 'polypeptide(L)'
;MPILVKPRTLGLLTKCERRPPGASLIISVFAMFDLANPGADRLLGEQELWVMAAKELPPGTPLDIGMPKPQAELLIAGHAAAPEGRPTERMMLGWTLGPIQKHLLVTGDRYWQMTTSGWRPTEVQPFQQMPLTGQRAFGGPGYTANQVGAGHEALRRSMAGELVALPNVESPEHAIQFIDAIAPPATFGPMALDSNERIQYAGTYDATWLQSVAPALASDADPRLFLFAPPDQRLSGFICGGEPYALQNFSAEHPLIEGRLPTFRVRCFIGWRDAMRGVTELQTYIDTLWLFAGARRGVMIYRTAIAVQELDGSDVGDIMVAYEQQGEPARPFDHYLNVRRLRLDPASAPRYAFSEHQIAPEMSAAERERRTARRRHLAEQRATRQLASMRWALDQECARIELPPSLRPRIEIPSIEPSGIPELLPEEFESGEIELSAILDALETVQATAESDVDRLDAQYRPIRGAYEKLASGNAASSDIDALLAAISATDAAQSMDASFEQASPFPQLPDTDPGLIKDIEDKFARAKDWRGDVLGTATQPLDEHKQFELAHARFFDLAAGGPLEPIRNAISDDAFLLPDIPELDLTEKSPSVTPEAPQRLTIDEILAQIDASDPPPDAAQRARTALTDAEAALRRVLPAPLSDDRAPFEALSAPHQGANSDEPGAGIAAAKTETTKAVTVLRTEIDKAEGQLAAGTAAARLASPKPLKPETVLAPAVARALGDLVEEEFRRGGLVAGRDLAGADLSGRRFANADFSGAFLEGAKLNGSNLAGAKLMKAALTGATLINADLSATDLTEANLGEADCRGTRFAGSRLVRTNLLGARMVGACFDHAHLGELQILRVPMIGATLRSAQIRECSFIKAALDNTDWGDTVLQRGQFMDLSLSRASFAGARLEQTCFLKVTAALLDLSNARFDQVSFIGDVDLRDARFGRSSAEALSFQTADLSGADFTMARLNGAYFGKSTLARATFRMTSLKRAVFTGNDLRGSDFYAANLLEAHLNQANLAGASLRAANLYGADLMDASLVATDLSNANIDRTVLMVTRHVN
;
A
#
# COMPACT_ATOMS: atom_id res chain seq x y z
N MET A 1 -13.34 14.92 -28.25
CA MET A 1 -12.49 13.73 -28.47
C MET A 1 -13.07 12.55 -27.72
N PRO A 2 -12.97 11.32 -28.26
CA PRO A 2 -13.41 10.11 -27.59
C PRO A 2 -12.58 9.87 -26.32
N ILE A 3 -13.21 9.31 -25.28
CA ILE A 3 -12.49 8.84 -24.09
C ILE A 3 -11.62 7.64 -24.51
N LEU A 4 -10.37 7.58 -24.08
CA LEU A 4 -9.44 6.52 -24.47
C LEU A 4 -9.17 5.59 -23.30
N VAL A 5 -9.42 4.30 -23.49
CA VAL A 5 -9.11 3.24 -22.53
C VAL A 5 -8.07 2.31 -23.16
N LYS A 6 -6.85 2.29 -22.65
CA LYS A 6 -5.78 1.47 -23.22
C LYS A 6 -4.76 1.06 -22.16
N PRO A 7 -4.05 -0.06 -22.35
CA PRO A 7 -2.90 -0.38 -21.51
C PRO A 7 -1.75 0.60 -21.75
N ARG A 8 -0.83 0.68 -20.80
CA ARG A 8 0.39 1.52 -20.88
C ARG A 8 1.42 1.01 -21.90
N THR A 9 1.29 -0.24 -22.31
CA THR A 9 2.18 -0.90 -23.28
C THR A 9 1.79 -0.67 -24.74
N LEU A 10 0.59 -0.15 -24.99
CA LEU A 10 0.10 0.13 -26.35
C LEU A 10 0.02 1.63 -26.62
N GLY A 11 0.69 2.09 -27.66
CA GLY A 11 0.47 3.42 -28.22
C GLY A 11 -0.77 3.48 -29.09
N LEU A 12 -1.42 4.64 -29.14
CA LEU A 12 -2.65 4.82 -29.93
C LEU A 12 -2.59 6.12 -30.73
N LEU A 13 -2.77 6.01 -32.04
CA LEU A 13 -3.02 7.12 -32.94
C LEU A 13 -4.39 6.94 -33.58
N THR A 14 -5.17 8.02 -33.63
CA THR A 14 -6.47 8.03 -34.31
C THR A 14 -6.48 9.12 -35.37
N LYS A 15 -7.08 8.83 -36.51
CA LYS A 15 -7.14 9.75 -37.64
C LYS A 15 -8.47 9.60 -38.37
N CYS A 16 -9.17 10.70 -38.59
CA CYS A 16 -10.33 10.72 -39.46
C CYS A 16 -9.89 11.04 -40.89
N GLU A 17 -10.34 10.21 -41.84
CA GLU A 17 -10.15 10.43 -43.26
C GLU A 17 -11.52 10.57 -43.93
N ARG A 18 -11.70 11.64 -44.71
CA ARG A 18 -12.86 11.78 -45.60
C ARG A 18 -12.57 11.06 -46.91
N ARG A 19 -13.42 10.12 -47.30
CA ARG A 19 -13.43 9.52 -48.64
C ARG A 19 -14.87 9.44 -49.14
N PRO A 20 -15.28 10.25 -50.14
CA PRO A 20 -16.65 10.29 -50.61
C PRO A 20 -17.21 8.87 -50.89
N PRO A 21 -18.45 8.57 -50.44
CA PRO A 21 -19.45 9.50 -49.90
C PRO A 21 -19.38 9.76 -48.38
N GLY A 22 -18.40 9.23 -47.63
CA GLY A 22 -18.40 9.28 -46.16
C GLY A 22 -17.06 9.63 -45.50
N ALA A 23 -17.00 9.43 -44.19
CA ALA A 23 -15.79 9.57 -43.38
C ALA A 23 -15.45 8.23 -42.71
N SER A 24 -14.17 8.00 -42.45
CA SER A 24 -13.69 6.83 -41.74
C SER A 24 -12.76 7.23 -40.61
N LEU A 25 -12.98 6.65 -39.43
CA LEU A 25 -12.06 6.73 -38.31
C LEU A 25 -11.07 5.57 -38.41
N ILE A 26 -9.80 5.91 -38.54
CA ILE A 26 -8.67 4.97 -38.57
C ILE A 26 -8.05 4.95 -37.18
N ILE A 27 -7.78 3.74 -36.69
CA ILE A 27 -7.17 3.50 -35.39
C ILE A 27 -5.89 2.70 -35.62
N SER A 28 -4.76 3.26 -35.20
CA SER A 28 -3.44 2.63 -35.27
C SER A 28 -2.92 2.38 -33.85
N VAL A 29 -2.64 1.13 -33.54
CA VAL A 29 -2.15 0.68 -32.24
C VAL A 29 -0.69 0.24 -32.38
N PHE A 30 0.19 0.86 -31.60
CA PHE A 30 1.64 0.61 -31.63
C PHE A 30 2.01 -0.34 -30.49
N ALA A 31 2.63 -1.47 -30.83
CA ALA A 31 3.06 -2.49 -29.89
C ALA A 31 4.58 -2.69 -29.98
N MET A 32 5.30 -2.31 -28.93
CA MET A 32 6.76 -2.46 -28.88
C MET A 32 7.17 -3.76 -28.17
N PHE A 33 8.19 -4.43 -28.70
CA PHE A 33 8.76 -5.66 -28.14
C PHE A 33 10.29 -5.67 -28.20
N ASP A 34 10.92 -6.54 -27.40
CA ASP A 34 12.37 -6.72 -27.39
C ASP A 34 12.80 -7.72 -28.48
N LEU A 35 13.78 -7.36 -29.32
CA LEU A 35 14.27 -8.25 -30.37
C LEU A 35 15.15 -9.41 -29.87
N ALA A 36 15.65 -9.34 -28.64
CA ALA A 36 16.40 -10.45 -28.03
C ALA A 36 15.52 -11.36 -27.17
N ASN A 37 14.36 -10.86 -26.75
CA ASN A 37 13.36 -11.65 -26.04
C ASN A 37 11.94 -11.35 -26.56
N PRO A 38 11.67 -11.66 -27.84
CA PRO A 38 10.38 -11.33 -28.45
C PRO A 38 9.23 -12.20 -27.94
N GLY A 39 9.54 -13.32 -27.27
CA GLY A 39 8.58 -14.21 -26.62
C GLY A 39 8.20 -13.79 -25.20
N ALA A 40 8.57 -12.58 -24.76
CA ALA A 40 8.16 -12.08 -23.46
C ALA A 40 6.63 -12.06 -23.33
N ASP A 41 6.12 -12.42 -22.14
CA ASP A 41 4.68 -12.51 -21.87
C ASP A 41 3.94 -11.16 -22.00
N ARG A 42 4.68 -10.05 -22.09
CA ARG A 42 4.17 -8.69 -22.22
C ARG A 42 4.99 -7.83 -23.18
N LEU A 43 4.28 -6.87 -23.78
CA LEU A 43 4.85 -5.78 -24.57
C LEU A 43 5.56 -4.77 -23.67
N LEU A 44 6.46 -4.00 -24.27
CA LEU A 44 7.20 -2.92 -23.61
C LEU A 44 6.36 -1.63 -23.54
N GLY A 45 6.73 -0.71 -22.64
CA GLY A 45 5.98 0.52 -22.39
C GLY A 45 5.98 1.49 -23.58
N GLU A 46 4.84 2.13 -23.85
CA GLU A 46 4.69 3.13 -24.92
C GLU A 46 5.64 4.33 -24.73
N GLN A 47 5.92 4.74 -23.49
CA GLN A 47 6.79 5.88 -23.23
C GLN A 47 8.21 5.68 -23.78
N GLU A 48 8.76 4.46 -23.64
CA GLU A 48 10.08 4.12 -24.19
C GLU A 48 10.05 4.08 -25.72
N LEU A 49 8.92 3.66 -26.32
CA LEU A 49 8.75 3.62 -27.78
C LEU A 49 9.00 4.99 -28.40
N TRP A 50 8.34 6.04 -27.91
CA TRP A 50 8.44 7.38 -28.51
C TRP A 50 9.85 7.98 -28.36
N VAL A 51 10.48 7.78 -27.20
CA VAL A 51 11.86 8.22 -26.95
C VAL A 51 12.84 7.49 -27.86
N MET A 52 12.67 6.18 -28.03
CA MET A 52 13.49 5.35 -28.89
C MET A 52 13.32 5.73 -30.37
N ALA A 53 12.08 5.84 -30.86
CA ALA A 53 11.81 6.19 -32.25
C ALA A 53 12.38 7.56 -32.61
N ALA A 54 12.26 8.56 -31.72
CA ALA A 54 12.83 9.88 -31.94
C ALA A 54 14.37 9.89 -32.00
N LYS A 55 15.03 8.95 -31.31
CA LYS A 55 16.49 8.81 -31.30
C LYS A 55 17.01 8.04 -32.52
N GLU A 56 16.32 6.98 -32.91
CA GLU A 56 16.81 6.04 -33.94
C GLU A 56 16.39 6.43 -35.37
N LEU A 57 15.35 7.25 -35.54
CA LEU A 57 14.93 7.74 -36.86
C LEU A 57 15.64 9.05 -37.24
N PRO A 58 15.99 9.24 -38.52
CA PRO A 58 16.46 10.54 -39.00
C PRO A 58 15.39 11.63 -38.77
N PRO A 59 15.79 12.87 -38.41
CA PRO A 59 14.86 13.97 -38.18
C PRO A 59 13.87 14.17 -39.34
N GLY A 60 12.59 14.34 -39.02
CA GLY A 60 11.52 14.51 -40.01
C GLY A 60 11.02 13.22 -40.67
N THR A 61 11.55 12.05 -40.29
CA THR A 61 11.04 10.76 -40.78
C THR A 61 9.86 10.32 -39.91
N PRO A 62 8.61 10.26 -40.43
CA PRO A 62 7.49 9.80 -39.64
C PRO A 62 7.60 8.29 -39.37
N LEU A 63 7.31 7.88 -38.13
CA LEU A 63 7.18 6.45 -37.78
C LEU A 63 6.01 5.81 -38.54
N ASP A 64 4.89 6.52 -38.61
CA ASP A 64 3.71 6.18 -39.40
C ASP A 64 2.82 7.44 -39.57
N ILE A 65 1.87 7.42 -40.50
CA ILE A 65 0.94 8.53 -40.80
C ILE A 65 -0.54 8.18 -40.54
N GLY A 66 -0.80 7.01 -39.96
CA GLY A 66 -2.12 6.54 -39.54
C GLY A 66 -3.09 6.27 -40.67
N MET A 67 -2.60 5.80 -41.84
CA MET A 67 -3.44 5.47 -42.99
C MET A 67 -3.51 3.96 -43.21
N PRO A 68 -4.65 3.37 -43.60
CA PRO A 68 -4.76 1.94 -43.91
C PRO A 68 -3.83 1.53 -45.05
N LYS A 69 -3.11 0.42 -44.88
CA LYS A 69 -2.26 -0.17 -45.91
C LYS A 69 -2.88 -1.46 -46.45
N PRO A 70 -2.77 -1.73 -47.76
CA PRO A 70 -3.41 -2.91 -48.38
C PRO A 70 -2.70 -4.23 -48.05
N GLN A 71 -1.45 -4.17 -47.58
CA GLN A 71 -0.61 -5.32 -47.21
C GLN A 71 0.45 -4.87 -46.19
N ALA A 72 1.10 -5.82 -45.53
CA ALA A 72 2.15 -5.50 -44.57
C ALA A 72 3.46 -5.07 -45.22
N GLU A 73 4.18 -4.21 -44.51
CA GLU A 73 5.52 -3.78 -44.88
C GLU A 73 6.52 -3.89 -43.72
N LEU A 74 7.78 -4.14 -44.06
CA LEU A 74 8.89 -4.18 -43.13
C LEU A 74 9.83 -2.99 -43.38
N LEU A 75 10.15 -2.27 -42.32
CA LEU A 75 11.09 -1.16 -42.30
C LEU A 75 12.17 -1.42 -41.24
N ILE A 76 13.42 -1.08 -41.55
CA ILE A 76 14.53 -1.19 -40.60
C ILE A 76 15.20 0.15 -40.45
N ALA A 77 15.36 0.57 -39.20
CA ALA A 77 16.06 1.79 -38.82
C ALA A 77 17.35 1.46 -38.06
N GLY A 78 18.36 2.31 -38.22
CA GLY A 78 19.63 2.23 -37.52
C GLY A 78 20.84 2.37 -38.43
N HIS A 79 21.93 1.72 -38.02
CA HIS A 79 23.24 1.78 -38.67
C HIS A 79 23.77 0.37 -38.92
N ALA A 80 24.64 0.21 -39.91
CA ALA A 80 25.51 -0.96 -39.96
C ALA A 80 26.54 -0.84 -38.84
N ALA A 81 26.78 -1.91 -38.11
CA ALA A 81 27.74 -1.94 -37.01
C ALA A 81 28.77 -3.04 -37.27
N ALA A 82 30.04 -2.65 -37.31
CA ALA A 82 31.12 -3.60 -37.53
C ALA A 82 31.21 -4.59 -36.35
N PRO A 83 31.33 -5.91 -36.59
CA PRO A 83 31.36 -6.92 -35.53
C PRO A 83 32.45 -6.64 -34.50
N GLU A 84 32.11 -6.80 -33.21
CA GLU A 84 33.01 -6.54 -32.08
C GLU A 84 33.57 -5.10 -32.03
N GLY A 85 32.98 -4.15 -32.76
CA GLY A 85 33.45 -2.76 -32.84
C GLY A 85 34.78 -2.59 -33.59
N ARG A 86 35.27 -3.63 -34.28
CA ARG A 86 36.52 -3.56 -35.05
C ARG A 86 36.27 -2.80 -36.36
N PRO A 87 37.00 -1.71 -36.65
CA PRO A 87 36.82 -0.98 -37.90
C PRO A 87 36.94 -1.91 -39.11
N THR A 88 35.96 -1.86 -40.01
CA THR A 88 35.96 -2.62 -41.26
C THR A 88 35.81 -1.68 -42.45
N GLU A 89 36.41 -2.04 -43.58
CA GLU A 89 36.26 -1.29 -44.83
C GLU A 89 34.92 -1.60 -45.50
N ARG A 90 34.48 -2.85 -45.43
CA ARG A 90 33.31 -3.35 -46.16
C ARG A 90 32.66 -4.51 -45.41
N MET A 91 31.33 -4.57 -45.47
CA MET A 91 30.55 -5.62 -44.82
C MET A 91 29.22 -5.86 -45.52
N MET A 92 28.68 -7.08 -45.36
CA MET A 92 27.31 -7.40 -45.75
C MET A 92 26.38 -7.14 -44.57
N LEU A 93 25.24 -6.53 -44.85
CA LEU A 93 24.18 -6.28 -43.89
C LEU A 93 22.90 -6.93 -44.42
N GLY A 94 22.15 -7.65 -43.59
CA GLY A 94 21.02 -8.42 -44.11
C GLY A 94 19.97 -8.75 -43.08
N TRP A 95 18.74 -8.93 -43.55
CA TRP A 95 17.63 -9.37 -42.72
C TRP A 95 16.81 -10.44 -43.43
N THR A 96 16.15 -11.28 -42.63
CA THR A 96 15.13 -12.25 -43.07
C THR A 96 13.88 -12.10 -42.22
N LEU A 97 12.70 -12.28 -42.83
CA LEU A 97 11.41 -12.37 -42.14
C LEU A 97 10.53 -13.38 -42.88
N GLY A 98 10.33 -14.56 -42.29
CA GLY A 98 9.64 -15.65 -42.97
C GLY A 98 10.29 -15.97 -44.34
N PRO A 99 9.57 -15.85 -45.47
CA PRO A 99 10.10 -16.15 -46.80
C PRO A 99 10.87 -14.99 -47.46
N ILE A 100 10.79 -13.78 -46.93
CA ILE A 100 11.43 -12.59 -47.53
C ILE A 100 12.77 -12.29 -46.87
N GLN A 101 13.72 -11.81 -47.67
CA GLN A 101 15.05 -11.43 -47.21
C GLN A 101 15.63 -10.34 -48.10
N LYS A 102 16.53 -9.54 -47.55
CA LYS A 102 17.26 -8.53 -48.31
C LYS A 102 18.63 -8.29 -47.72
N HIS A 103 19.61 -8.12 -48.59
CA HIS A 103 20.99 -7.85 -48.24
C HIS A 103 21.45 -6.55 -48.89
N LEU A 104 22.17 -5.74 -48.13
CA LEU A 104 22.84 -4.54 -48.58
C LEU A 104 24.34 -4.67 -48.35
N LEU A 105 25.09 -4.18 -49.30
CA LEU A 105 26.52 -4.04 -49.20
C LEU A 105 26.85 -2.66 -48.63
N VAL A 106 27.59 -2.62 -47.53
CA VAL A 106 28.01 -1.38 -46.89
C VAL A 106 29.52 -1.23 -47.01
N THR A 107 29.96 -0.10 -47.57
CA THR A 107 31.37 0.22 -47.73
C THR A 107 31.69 1.60 -47.15
N GLY A 108 32.89 1.75 -46.59
CA GLY A 108 33.38 2.99 -46.01
C GLY A 108 33.47 4.17 -46.99
N ASP A 109 33.68 5.36 -46.44
CA ASP A 109 33.73 6.58 -47.22
C ASP A 109 34.86 6.52 -48.28
N ARG A 110 34.51 6.88 -49.51
CA ARG A 110 35.39 6.82 -50.68
C ARG A 110 34.89 7.78 -51.77
N TYR A 111 35.82 8.30 -52.56
CA TYR A 111 35.55 9.35 -53.55
C TYR A 111 36.09 8.96 -54.92
N TRP A 112 35.56 9.56 -55.99
CA TRP A 112 36.15 9.42 -57.32
C TRP A 112 37.40 10.28 -57.45
N GLN A 113 38.50 9.68 -57.92
CA GLN A 113 39.76 10.36 -58.19
C GLN A 113 40.27 10.01 -59.59
N MET A 114 40.75 11.02 -60.32
CA MET A 114 41.42 10.80 -61.60
C MET A 114 42.83 10.27 -61.36
N THR A 115 43.12 9.08 -61.91
CA THR A 115 44.46 8.46 -61.90
C THR A 115 45.02 8.39 -63.32
N THR A 116 46.29 8.00 -63.47
CA THR A 116 46.90 7.73 -64.78
C THR A 116 46.19 6.62 -65.57
N SER A 117 45.38 5.79 -64.90
CA SER A 117 44.57 4.72 -65.48
C SER A 117 43.08 5.04 -65.58
N GLY A 118 42.70 6.32 -65.46
CA GLY A 118 41.31 6.79 -65.48
C GLY A 118 40.72 7.03 -64.09
N TRP A 119 39.41 7.28 -64.03
CA TRP A 119 38.67 7.48 -62.78
C TRP A 119 38.60 6.20 -61.96
N ARG A 120 39.04 6.26 -60.70
CA ARG A 120 38.97 5.15 -59.75
C ARG A 120 38.49 5.64 -58.38
N PRO A 121 37.85 4.77 -57.58
CA PRO A 121 37.59 5.07 -56.18
C PRO A 121 38.90 5.23 -55.39
N THR A 122 38.93 6.13 -54.42
CA THR A 122 40.00 6.20 -53.41
C THR A 122 40.04 4.93 -52.55
N GLU A 123 41.11 4.75 -51.76
CA GLU A 123 41.12 3.76 -50.68
C GLU A 123 39.92 3.95 -49.74
N VAL A 124 39.35 2.83 -49.30
CA VAL A 124 38.15 2.83 -48.47
C VAL A 124 38.53 3.20 -47.05
N GLN A 125 37.86 4.20 -46.48
CA GLN A 125 38.06 4.54 -45.07
C GLN A 125 37.33 3.53 -44.16
N PRO A 126 38.02 2.81 -43.25
CA PRO A 126 37.37 1.89 -42.33
C PRO A 126 36.37 2.61 -41.42
N PHE A 127 35.27 1.93 -41.10
CA PHE A 127 34.23 2.45 -40.21
C PHE A 127 33.88 1.42 -39.12
N GLN A 128 33.47 1.92 -37.95
CA GLN A 128 32.86 1.09 -36.90
C GLN A 128 31.33 1.09 -36.99
N GLN A 129 30.75 2.21 -37.40
CA GLN A 129 29.32 2.36 -37.64
C GLN A 129 29.08 3.17 -38.92
N MET A 130 28.07 2.78 -39.70
CA MET A 130 27.68 3.47 -40.93
C MET A 130 26.16 3.70 -40.94
N PRO A 131 25.68 4.95 -40.93
CA PRO A 131 24.24 5.25 -40.99
C PRO A 131 23.59 4.75 -42.29
N LEU A 132 22.41 4.14 -42.18
CA LEU A 132 21.68 3.58 -43.33
C LEU A 132 20.66 4.60 -43.88
N THR A 133 21.15 5.71 -44.41
CA THR A 133 20.31 6.82 -44.89
C THR A 133 20.26 6.88 -46.41
N GLY A 134 19.19 7.49 -46.96
CA GLY A 134 19.07 7.74 -48.40
C GLY A 134 20.23 8.58 -48.97
N GLN A 135 20.82 9.47 -48.17
CA GLN A 135 21.99 10.28 -48.56
C GLN A 135 23.22 9.43 -48.90
N ARG A 136 23.33 8.26 -48.27
CA ARG A 136 24.45 7.33 -48.44
C ARG A 136 24.16 6.22 -49.46
N ALA A 137 22.97 6.19 -50.05
CA ALA A 137 22.60 5.31 -51.15
C ALA A 137 22.80 6.01 -52.51
N PHE A 138 22.77 5.24 -53.60
CA PHE A 138 22.90 5.82 -54.94
C PHE A 138 21.80 6.85 -55.21
N GLY A 139 22.20 8.01 -55.75
CA GLY A 139 21.29 9.09 -56.11
C GLY A 139 22.00 10.43 -56.22
N GLY A 140 21.22 11.51 -56.14
CA GLY A 140 21.69 12.88 -56.17
C GLY A 140 20.78 13.78 -56.99
N PRO A 141 21.10 15.09 -57.10
CA PRO A 141 20.28 16.04 -57.85
C PRO A 141 20.00 15.54 -59.28
N GLY A 142 18.73 15.60 -59.69
CA GLY A 142 18.27 15.10 -60.98
C GLY A 142 17.91 13.62 -61.04
N TYR A 143 18.24 12.82 -60.01
CA TYR A 143 17.85 11.41 -59.92
C TYR A 143 16.54 11.26 -59.12
N THR A 144 15.42 11.10 -59.81
CA THR A 144 14.07 11.14 -59.19
C THR A 144 13.84 10.07 -58.13
N ALA A 145 14.49 8.91 -58.22
CA ALA A 145 14.32 7.83 -57.23
C ALA A 145 15.01 8.13 -55.88
N ASN A 146 16.02 9.02 -55.86
CA ASN A 146 16.71 9.44 -54.63
C ASN A 146 17.47 10.76 -54.86
N GLN A 147 16.80 11.90 -54.69
CA GLN A 147 17.39 13.20 -55.00
C GLN A 147 18.49 13.65 -54.02
N VAL A 148 18.51 13.08 -52.82
CA VAL A 148 19.47 13.42 -51.75
C VAL A 148 20.68 12.49 -51.71
N GLY A 149 20.70 11.45 -52.56
CA GLY A 149 21.75 10.42 -52.57
C GLY A 149 23.10 10.87 -53.13
N ALA A 150 24.01 9.90 -53.28
CA ALA A 150 25.37 10.11 -53.78
C ALA A 150 25.65 9.31 -55.07
N GLY A 151 26.49 9.85 -55.95
CA GLY A 151 26.98 9.15 -57.15
C GLY A 151 26.25 9.45 -58.47
N HIS A 152 25.09 10.11 -58.48
CA HIS A 152 24.44 10.52 -59.73
C HIS A 152 25.27 11.59 -60.48
N GLU A 153 25.38 11.41 -61.79
CA GLU A 153 26.19 12.24 -62.70
C GLU A 153 27.65 12.42 -62.25
N ALA A 154 28.22 11.42 -61.57
CA ALA A 154 29.56 11.51 -60.98
C ALA A 154 30.64 11.88 -62.00
N LEU A 155 30.59 11.37 -63.23
CA LEU A 155 31.55 11.72 -64.27
C LEU A 155 31.51 13.21 -64.62
N ARG A 156 30.31 13.75 -64.91
CA ARG A 156 30.12 15.16 -65.27
C ARG A 156 30.59 16.09 -64.16
N ARG A 157 30.20 15.77 -62.91
CA ARG A 157 30.52 16.56 -61.72
C ARG A 157 32.02 16.49 -61.38
N SER A 158 32.62 15.31 -61.46
CA SER A 158 34.06 15.15 -61.23
C SER A 158 34.90 15.85 -62.32
N MET A 159 34.44 15.85 -63.58
CA MET A 159 35.05 16.64 -64.67
C MET A 159 34.92 18.15 -64.45
N ALA A 160 33.90 18.62 -63.73
CA ALA A 160 33.75 20.01 -63.31
C ALA A 160 34.63 20.38 -62.09
N GLY A 161 35.45 19.45 -61.60
CA GLY A 161 36.34 19.64 -60.45
C GLY A 161 35.68 19.41 -59.10
N GLU A 162 34.45 18.89 -59.05
CA GLU A 162 33.81 18.52 -57.78
C GLU A 162 34.40 17.22 -57.22
N LEU A 163 34.61 17.18 -55.91
CA LEU A 163 34.94 15.93 -55.22
C LEU A 163 33.65 15.12 -55.01
N VAL A 164 33.43 14.10 -55.84
CA VAL A 164 32.19 13.30 -55.81
C VAL A 164 32.39 12.03 -54.97
N ALA A 165 31.61 11.90 -53.90
CA ALA A 165 31.56 10.68 -53.08
C ALA A 165 30.85 9.54 -53.83
N LEU A 166 31.31 8.30 -53.61
CA LEU A 166 30.53 7.11 -53.96
C LEU A 166 29.49 6.84 -52.87
N PRO A 167 28.34 6.22 -53.20
CA PRO A 167 27.42 5.75 -52.18
C PRO A 167 28.10 4.69 -51.28
N ASN A 168 27.78 4.73 -49.99
CA ASN A 168 28.25 3.76 -49.01
C ASN A 168 27.35 2.52 -48.97
N VAL A 169 26.05 2.69 -49.27
CA VAL A 169 25.04 1.64 -49.20
C VAL A 169 24.61 1.28 -50.61
N GLU A 170 24.83 0.02 -50.98
CA GLU A 170 24.63 -0.50 -52.33
C GLU A 170 23.86 -1.81 -52.31
N SER A 171 23.19 -2.14 -53.41
CA SER A 171 22.71 -3.49 -53.65
C SER A 171 23.91 -4.36 -54.07
N PRO A 172 24.10 -5.56 -53.49
CA PRO A 172 25.18 -6.46 -53.89
C PRO A 172 25.18 -6.78 -55.40
N GLU A 173 23.98 -6.83 -56.01
CA GLU A 173 23.79 -7.11 -57.44
C GLU A 173 24.14 -5.92 -58.34
N HIS A 174 24.12 -4.69 -57.80
CA HIS A 174 24.34 -3.44 -58.52
C HIS A 174 25.50 -2.63 -57.93
N ALA A 175 26.53 -3.31 -57.40
CA ALA A 175 27.70 -2.65 -56.84
C ALA A 175 28.43 -1.81 -57.90
N ILE A 176 28.72 -0.56 -57.58
CA ILE A 176 29.24 0.43 -58.51
C ILE A 176 30.74 0.22 -58.71
N GLN A 177 31.11 -0.10 -59.94
CA GLN A 177 32.50 -0.31 -60.35
C GLN A 177 33.04 0.80 -61.25
N PHE A 178 32.16 1.50 -61.97
CA PHE A 178 32.50 2.52 -62.97
C PHE A 178 31.83 3.85 -62.65
N ILE A 179 32.46 4.97 -63.01
CA ILE A 179 32.04 6.33 -62.64
C ILE A 179 30.73 6.78 -63.32
N ASP A 180 30.36 6.15 -64.42
CA ASP A 180 29.13 6.38 -65.18
C ASP A 180 28.04 5.35 -64.91
N ALA A 181 28.24 4.46 -63.93
CA ALA A 181 27.24 3.46 -63.57
C ALA A 181 25.98 4.10 -62.96
N ILE A 182 24.82 3.54 -63.31
CA ILE A 182 23.52 3.89 -62.74
C ILE A 182 23.00 2.68 -61.98
N ALA A 183 22.63 2.86 -60.72
CA ALA A 183 22.11 1.81 -59.84
C ALA A 183 20.80 2.25 -59.17
N PRO A 184 19.91 1.33 -58.79
CA PRO A 184 18.77 1.69 -57.94
C PRO A 184 19.23 2.08 -56.52
N PRO A 185 18.53 2.99 -55.83
CA PRO A 185 18.84 3.32 -54.43
C PRO A 185 18.65 2.10 -53.52
N ALA A 186 19.70 1.74 -52.79
CA ALA A 186 19.67 0.64 -51.83
C ALA A 186 19.31 1.15 -50.42
N THR A 187 18.13 0.78 -49.91
CA THR A 187 17.66 1.24 -48.60
C THR A 187 16.89 0.14 -47.87
N PHE A 188 16.89 0.20 -46.53
CA PHE A 188 15.95 -0.55 -45.67
C PHE A 188 14.85 0.32 -45.07
N GLY A 189 15.08 1.64 -45.04
CA GLY A 189 14.17 2.62 -44.46
C GLY A 189 13.05 3.06 -45.41
N PRO A 190 12.29 4.09 -45.01
CA PRO A 190 11.11 4.54 -45.75
C PRO A 190 11.50 5.31 -47.01
N MET A 191 10.72 5.12 -48.08
CA MET A 191 10.79 5.90 -49.32
C MET A 191 10.09 7.25 -49.15
N ALA A 192 10.68 8.29 -49.75
CA ALA A 192 10.08 9.61 -49.78
C ALA A 192 8.72 9.63 -50.51
N LEU A 193 7.81 10.50 -50.07
CA LEU A 193 6.44 10.59 -50.61
C LEU A 193 6.42 10.95 -52.10
N ASP A 194 7.35 11.79 -52.54
CA ASP A 194 7.53 12.25 -53.91
C ASP A 194 8.31 11.26 -54.80
N SER A 195 8.69 10.10 -54.28
CA SER A 195 9.30 9.05 -55.10
C SER A 195 8.34 8.55 -56.18
N ASN A 196 8.85 8.24 -57.37
CA ASN A 196 8.05 7.71 -58.48
C ASN A 196 7.27 6.44 -58.09
N GLU A 197 7.81 5.62 -57.19
CA GLU A 197 7.18 4.42 -56.62
C GLU A 197 5.92 4.72 -55.80
N ARG A 198 5.80 5.91 -55.21
CA ARG A 198 4.67 6.31 -54.36
C ARG A 198 3.75 7.30 -55.06
N ILE A 199 4.30 8.32 -55.70
CA ILE A 199 3.52 9.43 -56.28
C ILE A 199 2.59 8.97 -57.41
N GLN A 200 2.91 7.86 -58.09
CA GLN A 200 2.02 7.24 -59.08
C GLN A 200 0.66 6.80 -58.50
N TYR A 201 0.59 6.63 -57.17
CA TYR A 201 -0.64 6.25 -56.43
C TYR A 201 -1.36 7.45 -55.80
N ALA A 202 -0.87 8.68 -56.01
CA ALA A 202 -1.41 9.86 -55.35
C ALA A 202 -2.85 10.19 -55.76
N GLY A 203 -3.25 9.77 -56.97
CA GLY A 203 -4.53 10.12 -57.60
C GLY A 203 -4.48 11.45 -58.34
N THR A 204 -5.64 11.92 -58.80
CA THR A 204 -5.79 13.10 -59.65
C THR A 204 -6.17 14.34 -58.82
N TYR A 205 -5.25 15.31 -58.73
CA TYR A 205 -5.47 16.60 -58.04
C TYR A 205 -5.69 17.74 -59.05
N ASP A 206 -6.91 17.86 -59.56
CA ASP A 206 -7.31 18.87 -60.53
C ASP A 206 -8.21 19.97 -59.90
N ALA A 207 -8.71 20.90 -60.73
CA ALA A 207 -9.64 21.94 -60.29
C ALA A 207 -10.95 21.37 -59.73
N THR A 208 -11.39 20.19 -60.20
CA THR A 208 -12.58 19.50 -59.72
C THR A 208 -12.38 19.02 -58.29
N TRP A 209 -11.24 18.40 -58.01
CA TRP A 209 -10.84 18.02 -56.66
C TRP A 209 -10.80 19.25 -55.74
N LEU A 210 -10.18 20.34 -56.18
CA LEU A 210 -10.06 21.57 -55.40
C LEU A 210 -11.43 22.16 -55.00
N GLN A 211 -12.43 22.03 -55.88
CA GLN A 211 -13.79 22.57 -55.64
C GLN A 211 -14.69 21.64 -54.83
N SER A 212 -14.46 20.32 -54.85
CA SER A 212 -15.45 19.34 -54.36
C SER A 212 -14.94 18.37 -53.28
N VAL A 213 -13.64 18.06 -53.26
CA VAL A 213 -13.05 17.02 -52.41
C VAL A 213 -12.00 17.59 -51.46
N ALA A 214 -11.28 18.65 -51.85
CA ALA A 214 -10.25 19.28 -51.03
C ALA A 214 -10.79 19.69 -49.64
N PRO A 215 -9.99 19.52 -48.57
CA PRO A 215 -8.60 19.07 -48.54
C PRO A 215 -8.42 17.53 -48.42
N ALA A 216 -9.45 16.73 -48.72
CA ALA A 216 -9.35 15.27 -48.65
C ALA A 216 -8.48 14.67 -49.78
N LEU A 217 -8.13 13.38 -49.67
CA LEU A 217 -7.42 12.68 -50.74
C LEU A 217 -8.26 12.62 -52.02
N ALA A 218 -7.58 12.61 -53.17
CA ALA A 218 -8.24 12.38 -54.45
C ALA A 218 -9.05 11.07 -54.42
N SER A 219 -10.23 11.05 -55.04
CA SER A 219 -11.13 9.89 -54.96
C SER A 219 -10.59 8.63 -55.65
N ASP A 220 -9.61 8.79 -56.53
CA ASP A 220 -8.86 7.74 -57.22
C ASP A 220 -7.48 7.46 -56.58
N ALA A 221 -7.17 8.06 -55.43
CA ALA A 221 -5.93 7.78 -54.70
C ALA A 221 -5.90 6.32 -54.22
N ASP A 222 -4.80 5.63 -54.51
CA ASP A 222 -4.63 4.22 -54.16
C ASP A 222 -3.94 4.08 -52.79
N PRO A 223 -4.45 3.25 -51.86
CA PRO A 223 -3.83 3.03 -50.54
C PRO A 223 -2.35 2.62 -50.58
N ARG A 224 -1.85 2.09 -51.70
CA ARG A 224 -0.42 1.82 -51.91
C ARG A 224 0.47 3.06 -51.81
N LEU A 225 -0.09 4.27 -51.95
CA LEU A 225 0.58 5.53 -51.65
C LEU A 225 1.19 5.57 -50.23
N PHE A 226 0.58 4.86 -49.28
CA PHE A 226 0.96 4.84 -47.87
C PHE A 226 1.93 3.71 -47.50
N LEU A 227 2.37 2.91 -48.47
CA LEU A 227 3.46 1.96 -48.28
C LEU A 227 4.79 2.70 -48.34
N PHE A 228 5.47 2.76 -47.20
CA PHE A 228 6.76 3.44 -47.05
C PHE A 228 7.90 2.54 -47.49
N ALA A 229 7.78 1.22 -47.31
CA ALA A 229 8.86 0.30 -47.65
C ALA A 229 8.98 0.14 -49.17
N PRO A 230 10.20 -0.07 -49.71
CA PRO A 230 10.38 -0.46 -51.10
C PRO A 230 9.65 -1.75 -51.46
N PRO A 231 9.34 -2.01 -52.75
CA PRO A 231 8.55 -3.18 -53.16
C PRO A 231 9.06 -4.54 -52.68
N ASP A 232 10.37 -4.70 -52.54
CA ASP A 232 11.04 -5.93 -52.07
C ASP A 232 10.95 -6.17 -50.55
N GLN A 233 10.34 -5.24 -49.81
CA GLN A 233 10.11 -5.27 -48.36
C GLN A 233 8.62 -5.35 -47.99
N ARG A 234 7.76 -5.66 -48.97
CA ARG A 234 6.31 -5.75 -48.79
C ARG A 234 5.87 -7.20 -48.86
N LEU A 235 5.04 -7.62 -47.91
CA LEU A 235 4.50 -8.97 -47.86
C LEU A 235 3.27 -9.09 -48.76
N SER A 236 2.90 -10.31 -49.16
CA SER A 236 1.70 -10.58 -49.95
C SER A 236 0.39 -10.44 -49.15
N GLY A 237 0.48 -10.27 -47.82
CA GLY A 237 -0.64 -10.12 -46.91
C GLY A 237 -0.21 -9.40 -45.63
N PHE A 238 -1.03 -9.49 -44.58
CA PHE A 238 -0.70 -8.92 -43.27
C PHE A 238 0.21 -9.84 -42.46
N ILE A 239 0.94 -9.28 -41.49
CA ILE A 239 1.72 -10.05 -40.52
C ILE A 239 0.75 -10.69 -39.52
N CYS A 240 0.98 -11.96 -39.20
CA CYS A 240 0.13 -12.75 -38.30
C CYS A 240 0.70 -12.85 -36.88
N GLY A 241 2.01 -12.66 -36.71
CA GLY A 241 2.74 -12.98 -35.49
C GLY A 241 3.35 -14.38 -35.54
N GLY A 242 4.49 -14.57 -34.88
CA GLY A 242 5.23 -15.83 -34.84
C GLY A 242 6.19 -16.08 -36.01
N GLU A 243 6.23 -15.21 -37.03
CA GLU A 243 7.17 -15.31 -38.15
C GLU A 243 8.62 -15.28 -37.65
N PRO A 244 9.50 -16.17 -38.13
CA PRO A 244 10.91 -16.14 -37.77
C PRO A 244 11.59 -14.93 -38.43
N TYR A 245 12.50 -14.29 -37.71
CA TYR A 245 13.34 -13.23 -38.25
C TYR A 245 14.81 -13.44 -37.91
N ALA A 246 15.70 -12.93 -38.76
CA ALA A 246 17.12 -12.80 -38.50
C ALA A 246 17.61 -11.42 -38.93
N LEU A 247 18.49 -10.80 -38.15
CA LEU A 247 19.14 -9.53 -38.43
C LEU A 247 20.65 -9.71 -38.31
N GLN A 248 21.38 -9.41 -39.38
CA GLN A 248 22.81 -9.59 -39.46
C GLN A 248 23.53 -8.25 -39.54
N ASN A 249 24.49 -8.05 -38.64
CA ASN A 249 25.46 -6.95 -38.52
C ASN A 249 24.87 -5.54 -38.30
N PHE A 250 23.73 -5.46 -37.61
CA PHE A 250 23.15 -4.19 -37.15
C PHE A 250 23.61 -3.77 -35.75
N SER A 251 24.26 -4.67 -35.00
CA SER A 251 24.81 -4.41 -33.67
C SER A 251 26.21 -4.98 -33.57
N ALA A 252 27.14 -4.20 -33.00
CA ALA A 252 28.52 -4.63 -32.78
C ALA A 252 28.60 -5.73 -31.70
N GLU A 253 27.75 -5.64 -30.67
CA GLU A 253 27.67 -6.57 -29.55
C GLU A 253 26.92 -7.86 -29.93
N HIS A 254 25.93 -7.74 -30.82
CA HIS A 254 25.13 -8.85 -31.31
C HIS A 254 25.10 -8.88 -32.84
N PRO A 255 26.16 -9.41 -33.49
CA PRO A 255 26.26 -9.44 -34.95
C PRO A 255 25.15 -10.26 -35.62
N LEU A 256 24.49 -11.17 -34.90
CA LEU A 256 23.33 -11.91 -35.35
C LEU A 256 22.24 -11.84 -34.27
N ILE A 257 21.06 -11.35 -34.63
CA ILE A 257 19.88 -11.32 -33.76
C ILE A 257 18.80 -12.15 -34.45
N GLU A 258 18.39 -13.24 -33.81
CA GLU A 258 17.38 -14.18 -34.34
C GLU A 258 16.24 -14.36 -33.34
N GLY A 259 15.04 -14.57 -33.86
CA GLY A 259 13.86 -14.77 -33.02
C GLY A 259 12.61 -15.07 -33.82
N ARG A 260 11.46 -15.00 -33.14
CA ARG A 260 10.13 -15.06 -33.75
C ARG A 260 9.33 -13.84 -33.29
N LEU A 261 8.53 -13.27 -34.18
CA LEU A 261 7.67 -12.14 -33.82
C LEU A 261 6.70 -12.53 -32.70
N PRO A 262 6.36 -11.60 -31.78
CA PRO A 262 5.42 -11.87 -30.71
C PRO A 262 4.03 -12.25 -31.25
N THR A 263 3.36 -13.19 -30.59
CA THR A 263 2.03 -13.67 -30.97
C THR A 263 0.95 -13.05 -30.09
N PHE A 264 0.68 -11.76 -30.31
CA PHE A 264 -0.38 -11.03 -29.59
C PHE A 264 -1.59 -10.75 -30.47
N ARG A 265 -2.79 -10.94 -29.88
CA ARG A 265 -4.07 -10.53 -30.45
C ARG A 265 -4.44 -9.17 -29.88
N VAL A 266 -4.33 -8.10 -30.67
CA VAL A 266 -4.82 -6.77 -30.30
C VAL A 266 -6.30 -6.66 -30.64
N ARG A 267 -7.10 -6.25 -29.66
CA ARG A 267 -8.55 -6.07 -29.77
C ARG A 267 -8.88 -4.60 -29.64
N CYS A 268 -9.81 -4.13 -30.47
CA CYS A 268 -10.23 -2.73 -30.49
C CYS A 268 -11.74 -2.66 -30.38
N PHE A 269 -12.25 -1.84 -29.48
CA PHE A 269 -13.66 -1.64 -29.22
C PHE A 269 -13.99 -0.16 -29.32
N ILE A 270 -15.10 0.16 -29.96
CA ILE A 270 -15.60 1.53 -30.06
C ILE A 270 -16.97 1.62 -29.38
N GLY A 271 -17.12 2.64 -28.55
CA GLY A 271 -18.40 3.05 -27.99
C GLY A 271 -18.98 4.19 -28.80
N TRP A 272 -20.20 4.03 -29.31
CA TRP A 272 -20.89 5.11 -30.00
C TRP A 272 -21.54 6.08 -29.00
N ARG A 273 -21.60 7.38 -29.34
CA ARG A 273 -22.36 8.36 -28.54
C ARG A 273 -23.86 8.09 -28.60
N ASP A 274 -24.34 7.61 -29.74
CA ASP A 274 -25.68 7.06 -29.86
C ASP A 274 -25.74 5.71 -29.16
N ALA A 275 -26.37 5.68 -27.99
CA ALA A 275 -26.52 4.48 -27.18
C ALA A 275 -27.21 3.32 -27.94
N MET A 276 -28.03 3.62 -28.96
CA MET A 276 -28.69 2.59 -29.78
C MET A 276 -27.70 1.78 -30.64
N ARG A 277 -26.54 2.36 -30.99
CA ARG A 277 -25.49 1.65 -31.75
C ARG A 277 -24.59 0.79 -30.85
N GLY A 278 -24.66 0.97 -29.53
CA GLY A 278 -23.96 0.15 -28.54
C GLY A 278 -22.43 0.20 -28.68
N VAL A 279 -21.79 -0.95 -28.50
CA VAL A 279 -20.33 -1.12 -28.60
C VAL A 279 -20.03 -2.04 -29.79
N THR A 280 -19.05 -1.68 -30.60
CA THR A 280 -18.61 -2.48 -31.75
C THR A 280 -17.16 -2.92 -31.57
N GLU A 281 -16.89 -4.21 -31.74
CA GLU A 281 -15.52 -4.72 -31.84
C GLU A 281 -15.02 -4.61 -33.28
N LEU A 282 -13.77 -4.14 -33.43
CA LEU A 282 -13.09 -3.97 -34.70
C LEU A 282 -11.94 -4.96 -34.82
N GLN A 283 -11.88 -5.64 -35.95
CA GLN A 283 -10.75 -6.49 -36.30
C GLN A 283 -9.53 -5.63 -36.59
N THR A 284 -8.38 -6.01 -36.03
CA THR A 284 -7.10 -5.35 -36.27
C THR A 284 -6.17 -6.23 -37.11
N TYR A 285 -5.27 -5.62 -37.87
CA TYR A 285 -4.28 -6.28 -38.73
C TYR A 285 -2.91 -5.63 -38.57
N ILE A 286 -1.83 -6.42 -38.54
CA ILE A 286 -0.47 -5.89 -38.50
C ILE A 286 -0.05 -5.56 -39.92
N ASP A 287 -0.03 -4.27 -40.26
CA ASP A 287 0.30 -3.80 -41.61
C ASP A 287 1.68 -3.12 -41.70
N THR A 288 2.35 -2.93 -40.56
CA THR A 288 3.68 -2.30 -40.52
C THR A 288 4.49 -2.92 -39.40
N LEU A 289 5.71 -3.33 -39.74
CA LEU A 289 6.72 -3.77 -38.77
C LEU A 289 7.96 -2.89 -38.91
N TRP A 290 8.37 -2.28 -37.80
CA TRP A 290 9.64 -1.60 -37.67
C TRP A 290 10.61 -2.44 -36.85
N LEU A 291 11.84 -2.60 -37.34
CA LEU A 291 12.93 -3.20 -36.59
C LEU A 291 14.00 -2.13 -36.33
N PHE A 292 14.14 -1.73 -35.08
CA PHE A 292 15.17 -0.83 -34.58
C PHE A 292 16.33 -1.68 -34.05
N ALA A 293 17.09 -2.23 -35.00
CA ALA A 293 18.04 -3.30 -34.72
C ALA A 293 19.18 -2.85 -33.78
N GLY A 294 19.64 -1.60 -33.91
CA GLY A 294 20.65 -1.01 -33.02
C GLY A 294 20.15 -0.86 -31.57
N ALA A 295 18.89 -0.49 -31.38
CA ALA A 295 18.24 -0.41 -30.07
C ALA A 295 17.70 -1.75 -29.56
N ARG A 296 17.80 -2.83 -30.35
CA ARG A 296 17.18 -4.14 -30.08
C ARG A 296 15.68 -4.05 -29.75
N ARG A 297 14.96 -3.20 -30.50
CA ARG A 297 13.50 -3.03 -30.35
C ARG A 297 12.77 -3.30 -31.66
N GLY A 298 11.60 -3.91 -31.57
CA GLY A 298 10.67 -4.04 -32.69
C GLY A 298 9.36 -3.33 -32.37
N VAL A 299 8.71 -2.77 -33.38
CA VAL A 299 7.39 -2.13 -33.24
C VAL A 299 6.44 -2.71 -34.29
N MET A 300 5.37 -3.36 -33.84
CA MET A 300 4.25 -3.79 -34.70
C MET A 300 3.15 -2.74 -34.65
N ILE A 301 2.65 -2.33 -35.82
CA ILE A 301 1.53 -1.40 -35.90
C ILE A 301 0.29 -2.17 -36.37
N TYR A 302 -0.68 -2.26 -35.48
CA TYR A 302 -1.98 -2.85 -35.76
C TYR A 302 -2.92 -1.76 -36.26
N ARG A 303 -3.66 -2.03 -37.33
CA ARG A 303 -4.56 -1.07 -37.95
C ARG A 303 -5.97 -1.59 -38.08
N THR A 304 -6.92 -0.69 -37.90
CA THR A 304 -8.33 -0.89 -38.23
C THR A 304 -8.95 0.43 -38.66
N ALA A 305 -10.07 0.34 -39.38
CA ALA A 305 -10.84 1.51 -39.81
C ALA A 305 -12.33 1.21 -39.78
N ILE A 306 -13.13 2.22 -39.45
CA ILE A 306 -14.59 2.13 -39.46
C ILE A 306 -15.23 3.39 -40.02
N ALA A 307 -16.34 3.23 -40.72
CA ALA A 307 -17.14 4.35 -41.21
C ALA A 307 -17.78 5.13 -40.04
N VAL A 308 -17.65 6.44 -40.08
CA VAL A 308 -18.24 7.40 -39.13
C VAL A 308 -19.12 8.39 -39.88
N GLN A 309 -20.13 8.94 -39.19
CA GLN A 309 -21.04 9.93 -39.78
C GLN A 309 -20.41 11.32 -39.77
N GLU A 310 -19.70 11.65 -38.69
CA GLU A 310 -19.09 12.96 -38.50
C GLU A 310 -17.66 12.98 -39.02
N LEU A 311 -17.29 14.06 -39.72
CA LEU A 311 -15.97 14.20 -40.34
C LEU A 311 -14.81 14.20 -39.33
N ASP A 312 -15.08 14.62 -38.10
CA ASP A 312 -14.14 14.65 -36.99
C ASP A 312 -14.22 13.40 -36.09
N GLY A 313 -15.11 12.44 -36.42
CA GLY A 313 -15.35 11.23 -35.63
C GLY A 313 -16.02 11.48 -34.28
N SER A 314 -16.70 12.63 -34.12
CA SER A 314 -17.36 13.01 -32.85
C SER A 314 -18.54 12.12 -32.46
N ASP A 315 -19.07 11.31 -33.39
CA ASP A 315 -20.07 10.27 -33.14
C ASP A 315 -19.52 9.08 -32.31
N VAL A 316 -18.19 8.98 -32.16
CA VAL A 316 -17.52 8.03 -31.28
C VAL A 316 -17.38 8.64 -29.86
N GLY A 317 -17.96 7.95 -28.88
CA GLY A 317 -17.90 8.33 -27.47
C GLY A 317 -16.58 7.96 -26.82
N ASP A 318 -16.07 6.77 -27.12
CA ASP A 318 -14.83 6.24 -26.57
C ASP A 318 -14.23 5.12 -27.42
N ILE A 319 -12.94 4.88 -27.23
CA ILE A 319 -12.16 3.83 -27.87
C ILE A 319 -11.43 3.06 -26.78
N MET A 320 -11.63 1.76 -26.76
CA MET A 320 -10.88 0.85 -25.89
C MET A 320 -10.02 -0.09 -26.71
N VAL A 321 -8.71 -0.16 -26.40
CA VAL A 321 -7.82 -1.17 -26.97
C VAL A 321 -7.27 -2.06 -25.87
N ALA A 322 -7.15 -3.35 -26.19
CA ALA A 322 -6.62 -4.37 -25.32
C ALA A 322 -5.75 -5.34 -26.12
N TYR A 323 -4.94 -6.15 -25.46
CA TYR A 323 -4.23 -7.24 -26.12
C TYR A 323 -4.21 -8.51 -25.29
N GLU A 324 -4.19 -9.64 -25.97
CA GLU A 324 -4.23 -10.99 -25.40
C GLU A 324 -3.11 -11.82 -26.02
N GLN A 325 -2.66 -12.86 -25.32
CA GLN A 325 -1.80 -13.88 -25.92
C GLN A 325 -2.60 -14.67 -26.95
N GLN A 326 -2.09 -14.79 -28.17
CA GLN A 326 -2.80 -15.50 -29.24
C GLN A 326 -2.91 -17.01 -28.95
N GLY A 327 -1.97 -17.56 -28.18
CA GLY A 327 -1.96 -18.96 -27.73
C GLY A 327 -3.02 -19.27 -26.65
N GLU A 328 -3.65 -18.24 -26.07
CA GLU A 328 -4.72 -18.40 -25.08
C GLU A 328 -6.11 -18.22 -25.71
N PRO A 329 -7.16 -18.84 -25.12
CA PRO A 329 -8.54 -18.57 -25.50
C PRO A 329 -8.86 -17.08 -25.42
N ALA A 330 -9.55 -16.55 -26.45
CA ALA A 330 -9.97 -15.16 -26.44
C ALA A 330 -10.90 -14.90 -25.26
N ARG A 331 -10.72 -13.78 -24.55
CA ARG A 331 -11.67 -13.39 -23.49
C ARG A 331 -13.02 -13.07 -24.14
N PRO A 332 -14.16 -13.36 -23.50
CA PRO A 332 -15.46 -13.08 -24.09
C PRO A 332 -15.68 -11.57 -24.29
N PHE A 333 -16.52 -11.19 -25.25
CA PHE A 333 -16.87 -9.78 -25.50
C PHE A 333 -17.43 -9.08 -24.24
N ASP A 334 -18.24 -9.79 -23.45
CA ASP A 334 -18.84 -9.28 -22.21
C ASP A 334 -17.81 -8.88 -21.14
N HIS A 335 -16.64 -9.52 -21.12
CA HIS A 335 -15.53 -9.11 -20.24
C HIS A 335 -15.15 -7.65 -20.52
N TYR A 336 -14.95 -7.33 -21.80
CA TYR A 336 -14.55 -6.00 -22.24
C TYR A 336 -15.67 -4.97 -22.08
N LEU A 337 -16.93 -5.35 -22.25
CA LEU A 337 -18.06 -4.49 -21.90
C LEU A 337 -18.04 -4.10 -20.41
N ASN A 338 -17.79 -5.06 -19.52
CA ASN A 338 -17.72 -4.79 -18.09
C ASN A 338 -16.51 -3.92 -17.73
N VAL A 339 -15.32 -4.25 -18.25
CA VAL A 339 -14.09 -3.44 -18.03
C VAL A 339 -14.29 -2.00 -18.51
N ARG A 340 -14.89 -1.83 -19.69
CA ARG A 340 -15.22 -0.51 -20.24
C ARG A 340 -16.19 0.24 -19.34
N ARG A 341 -17.24 -0.41 -18.84
CA ARG A 341 -18.18 0.19 -17.88
C ARG A 341 -17.47 0.68 -16.61
N LEU A 342 -16.60 -0.14 -16.02
CA LEU A 342 -15.83 0.18 -14.82
C LEU A 342 -14.83 1.33 -15.03
N ARG A 343 -14.29 1.48 -16.24
CA ARG A 343 -13.27 2.49 -16.55
C ARG A 343 -13.83 3.80 -17.13
N LEU A 344 -15.08 3.80 -17.59
CA LEU A 344 -15.77 5.01 -18.06
C LEU A 344 -16.65 5.66 -16.99
N ASP A 345 -17.08 4.91 -15.97
CA ASP A 345 -17.85 5.45 -14.86
C ASP A 345 -16.96 6.28 -13.92
N PRO A 346 -17.21 7.59 -13.72
CA PRO A 346 -16.37 8.46 -12.90
C PRO A 346 -16.18 7.98 -11.45
N ALA A 347 -17.14 7.25 -10.89
CA ALA A 347 -17.06 6.76 -9.51
C ALA A 347 -16.12 5.56 -9.36
N SER A 348 -16.10 4.66 -10.35
CA SER A 348 -15.31 3.42 -10.32
C SER A 348 -14.01 3.50 -11.12
N ALA A 349 -13.92 4.35 -12.14
CA ALA A 349 -12.74 4.53 -12.98
C ALA A 349 -11.43 4.75 -12.19
N PRO A 350 -11.42 5.52 -11.09
CA PRO A 350 -10.23 5.64 -10.26
C PRO A 350 -9.68 4.32 -9.73
N ARG A 351 -10.56 3.39 -9.31
CA ARG A 351 -10.18 2.10 -8.70
C ARG A 351 -9.47 1.17 -9.68
N TYR A 352 -9.72 1.33 -10.98
CA TYR A 352 -9.25 0.42 -12.03
C TYR A 352 -8.23 1.05 -12.98
N ALA A 353 -7.82 2.30 -12.75
CA ALA A 353 -6.93 3.03 -13.65
C ALA A 353 -5.61 2.27 -13.94
N PHE A 354 -5.07 1.58 -12.93
CA PHE A 354 -3.79 0.85 -13.00
C PHE A 354 -3.95 -0.68 -13.11
N SER A 355 -5.18 -1.19 -13.28
CA SER A 355 -5.45 -2.62 -13.36
C SER A 355 -5.20 -3.16 -14.77
N GLU A 356 -3.94 -3.10 -15.23
CA GLU A 356 -3.53 -3.43 -16.61
C GLU A 356 -3.99 -4.83 -17.05
N HIS A 357 -4.00 -5.83 -16.16
CA HIS A 357 -4.46 -7.20 -16.47
C HIS A 357 -5.88 -7.28 -17.05
N GLN A 358 -6.75 -6.28 -16.83
CA GLN A 358 -8.10 -6.25 -17.38
C GLN A 358 -8.10 -6.11 -18.92
N ILE A 359 -7.05 -5.46 -19.46
CA ILE A 359 -6.89 -5.07 -20.87
C ILE A 359 -5.54 -5.50 -21.48
N ALA A 360 -4.75 -6.26 -20.74
CA ALA A 360 -3.49 -6.87 -21.13
C ALA A 360 -3.45 -8.34 -20.66
N PRO A 361 -2.50 -9.16 -21.14
CA PRO A 361 -2.30 -10.51 -20.64
C PRO A 361 -2.16 -10.52 -19.11
N GLU A 362 -2.78 -11.52 -18.50
CA GLU A 362 -2.68 -11.73 -17.06
C GLU A 362 -1.23 -11.97 -16.65
N MET A 363 -0.89 -11.49 -15.47
CA MET A 363 0.40 -11.79 -14.88
C MET A 363 0.52 -13.30 -14.65
N SER A 364 1.67 -13.90 -14.99
CA SER A 364 1.87 -15.34 -14.85
C SER A 364 1.64 -15.79 -13.40
N ALA A 365 1.17 -17.03 -13.21
CA ALA A 365 0.91 -17.58 -11.87
C ALA A 365 2.16 -17.52 -10.97
N ALA A 366 3.34 -17.77 -11.56
CA ALA A 366 4.62 -17.70 -10.86
C ALA A 366 4.96 -16.27 -10.40
N GLU A 367 4.69 -15.26 -11.23
CA GLU A 367 4.94 -13.86 -10.86
C GLU A 367 3.92 -13.37 -9.82
N ARG A 368 2.64 -13.76 -9.96
CA ARG A 368 1.64 -13.58 -8.89
C ARG A 368 2.14 -14.16 -7.58
N GLU A 369 2.50 -15.44 -7.56
CA GLU A 369 2.99 -16.11 -6.35
C GLU A 369 4.23 -15.44 -5.74
N ARG A 370 5.20 -15.02 -6.56
CA ARG A 370 6.37 -14.26 -6.11
C ARG A 370 5.98 -12.95 -5.44
N ARG A 371 5.09 -12.16 -6.05
CA ARG A 371 4.62 -10.88 -5.49
C ARG A 371 3.85 -11.11 -4.19
N THR A 372 2.97 -12.11 -4.13
CA THR A 372 2.24 -12.46 -2.91
C THR A 372 3.19 -12.92 -1.81
N ALA A 373 4.18 -13.76 -2.13
CA ALA A 373 5.20 -14.22 -1.19
C ALA A 373 6.06 -13.06 -0.67
N ARG A 374 6.42 -12.10 -1.54
CA ARG A 374 7.19 -10.92 -1.16
C ARG A 374 6.41 -9.96 -0.29
N ARG A 375 5.13 -9.72 -0.59
CA ARG A 375 4.20 -8.98 0.28
C ARG A 375 4.10 -9.63 1.65
N ARG A 376 3.91 -10.95 1.68
CA ARG A 376 3.86 -11.72 2.93
C ARG A 376 5.17 -11.55 3.71
N HIS A 377 6.31 -11.70 3.05
CA HIS A 377 7.61 -11.54 3.68
C HIS A 377 7.84 -10.12 4.24
N LEU A 378 7.47 -9.07 3.51
CA LEU A 378 7.57 -7.69 3.99
C LEU A 378 6.64 -7.44 5.19
N ALA A 379 5.41 -7.93 5.12
CA ALA A 379 4.45 -7.82 6.21
C ALA A 379 4.92 -8.60 7.46
N GLU A 380 5.46 -9.81 7.29
CA GLU A 380 6.08 -10.62 8.36
C GLU A 380 7.32 -9.92 8.94
N GLN A 381 8.18 -9.33 8.11
CA GLN A 381 9.33 -8.56 8.59
C GLN A 381 8.89 -7.35 9.42
N ARG A 382 7.83 -6.64 9.01
CA ARG A 382 7.26 -5.53 9.79
C ARG A 382 6.72 -6.02 11.13
N ALA A 383 5.90 -7.07 11.13
CA ALA A 383 5.39 -7.69 12.34
C ALA A 383 6.53 -8.14 13.27
N THR A 384 7.59 -8.74 12.73
CA THR A 384 8.78 -9.18 13.49
C THR A 384 9.55 -8.00 14.07
N ARG A 385 9.78 -6.93 13.30
CA ARG A 385 10.45 -5.71 13.80
C ARG A 385 9.62 -5.03 14.88
N GLN A 386 8.30 -5.02 14.74
CA GLN A 386 7.38 -4.49 15.74
C GLN A 386 7.43 -5.32 17.02
N LEU A 387 7.37 -6.65 16.93
CA LEU A 387 7.58 -7.57 18.06
C LEU A 387 8.94 -7.35 18.75
N ALA A 388 10.02 -7.21 17.97
CA ALA A 388 11.36 -6.95 18.50
C ALA A 388 11.44 -5.58 19.20
N SER A 389 10.79 -4.56 18.67
CA SER A 389 10.67 -3.24 19.30
C SER A 389 9.88 -3.31 20.61
N MET A 390 8.79 -4.08 20.66
CA MET A 390 8.01 -4.30 21.89
C MET A 390 8.84 -5.05 22.94
N ARG A 391 9.59 -6.07 22.53
CA ARG A 391 10.50 -6.82 23.41
C ARG A 391 11.62 -5.93 23.95
N TRP A 392 12.26 -5.14 23.09
CA TRP A 392 13.30 -4.21 23.49
C TRP A 392 12.79 -3.17 24.50
N ALA A 393 11.60 -2.61 24.27
CA ALA A 393 10.98 -1.66 25.20
C ALA A 393 10.71 -2.30 26.57
N LEU A 394 10.23 -3.55 26.60
CA LEU A 394 10.04 -4.31 27.83
C LEU A 394 11.36 -4.58 28.57
N ASP A 395 12.42 -4.90 27.83
CA ASP A 395 13.76 -5.14 28.39
C ASP A 395 14.36 -3.87 28.99
N GLN A 396 14.12 -2.71 28.37
CA GLN A 396 14.54 -1.40 28.91
C GLN A 396 13.81 -1.06 30.20
N GLU A 397 12.50 -1.31 30.28
CA GLU A 397 11.77 -1.10 31.55
C GLU A 397 12.24 -2.06 32.64
N CYS A 398 12.41 -3.36 32.33
CA CYS A 398 12.97 -4.31 33.29
C CYS A 398 14.37 -3.89 33.81
N ALA A 399 15.19 -3.26 32.96
CA ALA A 399 16.49 -2.73 33.36
C ALA A 399 16.39 -1.50 34.27
N ARG A 400 15.33 -0.69 34.12
CA ARG A 400 15.07 0.51 34.91
C ARG A 400 14.62 0.20 36.36
N ILE A 401 14.04 -0.98 36.59
CA ILE A 401 13.62 -1.48 37.92
C ILE A 401 14.71 -2.32 38.62
N GLU A 402 15.94 -2.32 38.10
CA GLU A 402 17.11 -3.07 38.62
C GLU A 402 16.88 -4.59 38.84
N LEU A 403 15.94 -5.20 38.10
CA LEU A 403 15.67 -6.64 38.21
C LEU A 403 16.80 -7.47 37.55
N PRO A 404 17.45 -8.39 38.29
CA PRO A 404 18.41 -9.34 37.73
C PRO A 404 17.80 -10.13 36.57
N PRO A 405 18.57 -10.49 35.52
CA PRO A 405 18.05 -11.23 34.36
C PRO A 405 17.28 -12.51 34.70
N SER A 406 17.60 -13.13 35.83
CA SER A 406 16.95 -14.34 36.36
C SER A 406 15.56 -14.10 36.97
N LEU A 407 15.23 -12.88 37.36
CA LEU A 407 13.96 -12.49 37.99
C LEU A 407 13.02 -11.71 37.05
N ARG A 408 13.42 -11.52 35.79
CA ARG A 408 12.57 -10.87 34.78
C ARG A 408 11.41 -11.80 34.38
N PRO A 409 10.16 -11.36 34.48
CA PRO A 409 9.03 -12.19 34.08
C PRO A 409 9.09 -12.49 32.57
N ARG A 410 8.88 -13.76 32.20
CA ARG A 410 8.68 -14.14 30.79
C ARG A 410 7.30 -13.69 30.35
N ILE A 411 7.20 -12.45 29.86
CA ILE A 411 5.96 -11.95 29.25
C ILE A 411 5.92 -12.45 27.81
N GLU A 412 4.97 -13.33 27.50
CA GLU A 412 4.68 -13.72 26.13
C GLU A 412 3.97 -12.58 25.42
N ILE A 413 4.62 -12.01 24.40
CA ILE A 413 4.01 -10.98 23.56
C ILE A 413 3.21 -11.71 22.48
N PRO A 414 1.89 -11.47 22.35
CA PRO A 414 1.08 -12.13 21.34
C PRO A 414 1.62 -11.83 19.93
N SER A 415 1.54 -12.81 19.03
CA SER A 415 1.98 -12.63 17.64
C SER A 415 1.17 -11.53 16.95
N ILE A 416 1.86 -10.61 16.29
CA ILE A 416 1.22 -9.56 15.49
C ILE A 416 0.86 -10.17 14.14
N GLU A 417 -0.44 -10.19 13.81
CA GLU A 417 -0.85 -10.59 12.47
C GLU A 417 -0.37 -9.55 11.44
N PRO A 418 0.20 -9.97 10.30
CA PRO A 418 0.62 -9.06 9.25
C PRO A 418 -0.60 -8.30 8.69
N SER A 419 -0.43 -7.00 8.41
CA SER A 419 -1.48 -6.15 7.80
C SER A 419 -2.12 -6.81 6.57
N GLY A 420 -3.45 -6.86 6.53
CA GLY A 420 -4.22 -7.34 5.38
C GLY A 420 -4.23 -6.39 4.17
N ILE A 421 -3.75 -5.15 4.35
CA ILE A 421 -3.63 -4.17 3.26
C ILE A 421 -2.41 -4.54 2.41
N PRO A 422 -2.57 -4.80 1.10
CA PRO A 422 -1.45 -5.14 0.22
C PRO A 422 -0.42 -4.01 0.18
N GLU A 423 0.85 -4.34 0.47
CA GLU A 423 1.94 -3.40 0.25
C GLU A 423 2.15 -3.18 -1.26
N LEU A 424 2.33 -1.91 -1.63
CA LEU A 424 2.76 -1.51 -2.97
C LEU A 424 4.25 -1.81 -3.14
N LEU A 425 4.58 -2.69 -4.08
CA LEU A 425 5.96 -3.08 -4.35
C LEU A 425 6.60 -2.14 -5.38
N PRO A 426 7.92 -1.85 -5.30
CA PRO A 426 8.62 -1.02 -6.30
C PRO A 426 8.40 -1.49 -7.75
N GLU A 427 8.39 -2.80 -7.97
CA GLU A 427 8.21 -3.41 -9.28
C GLU A 427 6.78 -3.18 -9.87
N GLU A 428 5.80 -2.85 -9.02
CA GLU A 428 4.43 -2.51 -9.43
C GLU A 428 4.33 -1.07 -9.94
N PHE A 429 5.14 -0.17 -9.40
CA PHE A 429 5.30 1.18 -9.94
C PHE A 429 6.03 1.16 -11.28
N GLU A 430 7.06 0.31 -11.39
CA GLU A 430 7.82 0.13 -12.65
C GLU A 430 6.95 -0.51 -13.75
N SER A 431 6.19 -1.56 -13.42
CA SER A 431 5.28 -2.22 -14.38
C SER A 431 3.98 -1.45 -14.62
N GLY A 432 3.61 -0.55 -13.71
CA GLY A 432 2.35 0.21 -13.76
C GLY A 432 1.10 -0.60 -13.42
N GLU A 433 1.25 -1.86 -13.01
CA GLU A 433 0.16 -2.77 -12.64
C GLU A 433 -0.09 -2.70 -11.14
N ILE A 434 -1.07 -1.88 -10.75
CA ILE A 434 -1.46 -1.68 -9.36
C ILE A 434 -2.95 -2.01 -9.22
N GLU A 435 -3.27 -2.99 -8.38
CA GLU A 435 -4.65 -3.32 -8.03
C GLU A 435 -5.17 -2.38 -6.95
N LEU A 436 -5.46 -1.14 -7.33
CA LEU A 436 -5.98 -0.15 -6.40
C LEU A 436 -7.34 -0.57 -5.84
N SER A 437 -8.17 -1.25 -6.62
CA SER A 437 -9.41 -1.85 -6.10
C SER A 437 -9.14 -2.81 -4.94
N ALA A 438 -8.17 -3.72 -5.07
CA ALA A 438 -7.84 -4.67 -4.00
C ALA A 438 -7.30 -3.97 -2.75
N ILE A 439 -6.53 -2.89 -2.91
CA ILE A 439 -6.06 -2.08 -1.76
C ILE A 439 -7.23 -1.38 -1.09
N LEU A 440 -8.12 -0.77 -1.86
CA LEU A 440 -9.31 -0.09 -1.34
C LEU A 440 -10.30 -1.07 -0.70
N ASP A 441 -10.51 -2.24 -1.31
CA ASP A 441 -11.35 -3.31 -0.78
C ASP A 441 -10.72 -3.89 0.49
N ALA A 442 -9.39 -4.07 0.53
CA ALA A 442 -8.69 -4.49 1.74
C ALA A 442 -8.74 -3.43 2.83
N LEU A 443 -8.69 -2.14 2.49
CA LEU A 443 -8.89 -1.04 3.44
C LEU A 443 -10.33 -1.02 3.98
N GLU A 444 -11.33 -1.18 3.11
CA GLU A 444 -12.74 -1.31 3.48
C GLU A 444 -12.97 -2.58 4.31
N THR A 445 -12.28 -3.68 4.00
CA THR A 445 -12.32 -4.94 4.78
C THR A 445 -11.64 -4.76 6.11
N VAL A 446 -10.48 -4.12 6.19
CA VAL A 446 -9.80 -3.82 7.47
C VAL A 446 -10.66 -2.90 8.31
N GLN A 447 -11.35 -1.94 7.71
CA GLN A 447 -12.35 -1.12 8.40
C GLN A 447 -13.52 -1.98 8.89
N ALA A 448 -14.12 -2.80 8.02
CA ALA A 448 -15.26 -3.65 8.37
C ALA A 448 -14.88 -4.76 9.37
N THR A 449 -13.65 -5.28 9.33
CA THR A 449 -13.10 -6.22 10.29
C THR A 449 -12.81 -5.52 11.60
N ALA A 450 -12.28 -4.30 11.60
CA ALA A 450 -12.15 -3.52 12.82
C ALA A 450 -13.54 -3.22 13.44
N GLU A 451 -14.53 -2.87 12.62
CA GLU A 451 -15.92 -2.68 13.05
C GLU A 451 -16.55 -4.00 13.55
N SER A 452 -16.32 -5.11 12.86
CA SER A 452 -16.80 -6.46 13.22
C SER A 452 -16.09 -7.03 14.45
N ASP A 453 -14.80 -6.78 14.62
CA ASP A 453 -14.04 -7.16 15.81
C ASP A 453 -14.52 -6.36 17.01
N VAL A 454 -14.86 -5.07 16.82
CA VAL A 454 -15.54 -4.25 17.82
C VAL A 454 -16.93 -4.81 18.12
N ASP A 455 -17.72 -5.21 17.11
CA ASP A 455 -19.04 -5.82 17.31
C ASP A 455 -18.96 -7.22 17.94
N ARG A 456 -17.91 -7.99 17.63
CA ARG A 456 -17.63 -9.31 18.19
C ARG A 456 -17.16 -9.19 19.63
N LEU A 457 -16.29 -8.23 19.94
CA LEU A 457 -15.93 -7.90 21.31
C LEU A 457 -17.18 -7.40 22.05
N ASP A 458 -17.97 -6.49 21.48
CA ASP A 458 -19.23 -6.04 22.08
C ASP A 458 -20.19 -7.20 22.33
N ALA A 459 -20.34 -8.12 21.37
CA ALA A 459 -21.17 -9.32 21.48
C ALA A 459 -20.60 -10.36 22.46
N GLN A 460 -19.28 -10.48 22.58
CA GLN A 460 -18.60 -11.32 23.57
C GLN A 460 -18.83 -10.78 24.99
N TYR A 461 -18.86 -9.45 25.14
CA TYR A 461 -19.15 -8.78 26.40
C TYR A 461 -20.65 -8.53 26.64
N ARG A 462 -21.53 -8.74 25.64
CA ARG A 462 -22.99 -8.51 25.75
C ARG A 462 -23.69 -9.45 26.73
N PRO A 463 -23.39 -10.77 26.80
CA PRO A 463 -23.91 -11.65 27.84
C PRO A 463 -23.43 -11.27 29.23
N ILE A 464 -22.15 -10.89 29.37
CA ILE A 464 -21.55 -10.47 30.64
C ILE A 464 -22.20 -9.15 31.10
N ARG A 465 -22.38 -8.19 30.19
CA ARG A 465 -23.03 -6.91 30.42
C ARG A 465 -24.53 -7.06 30.70
N GLY A 466 -25.23 -7.92 29.97
CA GLY A 466 -26.65 -8.18 30.16
C GLY A 466 -26.94 -8.97 31.44
N ALA A 467 -26.07 -9.92 31.81
CA ALA A 467 -26.13 -10.59 33.10
C ALA A 467 -25.82 -9.61 34.24
N TYR A 468 -24.81 -8.74 34.06
CA TYR A 468 -24.49 -7.64 34.97
C TYR A 468 -25.65 -6.65 35.15
N GLU A 469 -26.30 -6.20 34.07
CA GLU A 469 -27.46 -5.29 34.11
C GLU A 469 -28.66 -5.95 34.79
N LYS A 470 -28.91 -7.24 34.54
CA LYS A 470 -29.97 -8.00 35.22
C LYS A 470 -29.67 -8.18 36.71
N LEU A 471 -28.43 -8.53 37.07
CA LEU A 471 -27.96 -8.66 38.46
C LEU A 471 -28.03 -7.32 39.20
N ALA A 472 -27.61 -6.23 38.55
CA ALA A 472 -27.67 -4.86 39.09
C ALA A 472 -29.10 -4.30 39.18
N SER A 473 -30.04 -4.76 38.33
CA SER A 473 -31.45 -4.34 38.35
C SER A 473 -32.30 -4.99 39.45
N GLY A 474 -31.74 -5.93 40.23
CA GLY A 474 -32.47 -6.65 41.27
C GLY A 474 -33.48 -7.68 40.77
N ASN A 475 -33.54 -7.94 39.45
CA ASN A 475 -34.47 -8.87 38.80
C ASN A 475 -33.78 -10.14 38.24
N ALA A 476 -32.59 -10.48 38.74
CA ALA A 476 -31.86 -11.66 38.30
C ALA A 476 -32.41 -12.95 38.95
N ALA A 477 -32.58 -14.00 38.15
CA ALA A 477 -32.85 -15.35 38.65
C ALA A 477 -31.53 -16.10 38.91
N SER A 478 -31.56 -17.21 39.66
CA SER A 478 -30.39 -18.09 39.87
C SER A 478 -29.69 -18.47 38.56
N SER A 479 -30.46 -18.67 37.49
CA SER A 479 -29.97 -19.00 36.16
C SER A 479 -29.15 -17.89 35.49
N ASP A 480 -29.33 -16.61 35.88
CA ASP A 480 -28.55 -15.49 35.33
C ASP A 480 -27.13 -15.40 35.97
N ILE A 481 -26.96 -15.89 37.21
CA ILE A 481 -25.65 -16.06 37.88
C ILE A 481 -24.90 -17.23 37.23
N ASP A 482 -25.59 -18.35 36.98
CA ASP A 482 -25.00 -19.51 36.31
C ASP A 482 -24.61 -19.16 34.85
N ALA A 483 -25.39 -18.30 34.17
CA ALA A 483 -25.06 -17.76 32.85
C ALA A 483 -23.84 -16.80 32.87
N LEU A 484 -23.67 -16.00 33.94
CA LEU A 484 -22.48 -15.16 34.15
C LEU A 484 -21.23 -16.02 34.37
N LEU A 485 -21.32 -17.05 35.22
CA LEU A 485 -20.24 -18.00 35.49
C LEU A 485 -19.87 -18.82 34.24
N ALA A 486 -20.86 -19.23 33.44
CA ALA A 486 -20.65 -19.89 32.15
C ALA A 486 -20.03 -18.97 31.09
N ALA A 487 -20.29 -17.66 31.14
CA ALA A 487 -19.69 -16.67 30.24
C ALA A 487 -18.24 -16.29 30.62
N ILE A 488 -17.90 -16.37 31.92
CA ILE A 488 -16.55 -16.10 32.46
C ILE A 488 -15.62 -17.32 32.30
N SER A 489 -16.17 -18.53 32.25
CA SER A 489 -15.40 -19.78 32.24
C SER A 489 -15.40 -20.46 30.87
N ALA A 490 -14.30 -20.38 30.11
CA ALA A 490 -14.05 -21.37 29.06
C ALA A 490 -13.59 -22.71 29.70
N THR A 491 -14.56 -23.48 30.20
CA THR A 491 -14.52 -24.91 30.57
C THR A 491 -13.81 -25.38 31.87
N ASP A 492 -14.46 -26.40 32.48
CA ASP A 492 -14.01 -27.42 33.46
C ASP A 492 -14.03 -27.23 34.99
N ALA A 493 -14.49 -26.10 35.55
CA ALA A 493 -14.67 -26.01 37.02
C ALA A 493 -16.09 -26.36 37.52
N ALA A 494 -17.12 -26.18 36.70
CA ALA A 494 -18.52 -26.30 37.15
C ALA A 494 -18.96 -27.74 37.46
N GLN A 495 -18.37 -28.75 36.80
CA GLN A 495 -18.73 -30.16 37.03
C GLN A 495 -18.17 -30.75 38.33
N SER A 496 -17.21 -30.09 38.98
CA SER A 496 -16.59 -30.58 40.22
C SER A 496 -17.31 -30.14 41.49
N MET A 497 -18.19 -29.13 41.44
CA MET A 497 -18.89 -28.59 42.61
C MET A 497 -20.24 -29.27 42.86
N ASP A 498 -21.01 -29.56 41.81
CA ASP A 498 -22.31 -30.22 41.94
C ASP A 498 -22.18 -31.69 42.38
N ALA A 499 -21.11 -32.37 41.96
CA ALA A 499 -20.84 -33.77 42.34
C ALA A 499 -20.50 -33.97 43.82
N SER A 500 -19.98 -32.93 44.50
CA SER A 500 -19.64 -32.98 45.93
C SER A 500 -20.82 -32.64 46.85
N PHE A 501 -21.79 -31.83 46.37
CA PHE A 501 -22.99 -31.49 47.13
C PHE A 501 -24.08 -32.56 47.08
N GLU A 502 -24.21 -33.32 45.98
CA GLU A 502 -25.16 -34.44 45.90
C GLU A 502 -24.72 -35.69 46.69
N GLN A 503 -23.45 -35.79 47.10
CA GLN A 503 -22.91 -36.93 47.85
C GLN A 503 -22.95 -36.77 49.39
N ALA A 504 -23.44 -35.64 49.91
CA ALA A 504 -23.62 -35.47 51.36
C ALA A 504 -24.79 -36.32 51.87
N SER A 505 -24.54 -37.15 52.89
CA SER A 505 -25.54 -38.07 53.46
C SER A 505 -26.74 -37.33 54.07
N PRO A 506 -27.96 -37.93 54.10
CA PRO A 506 -29.13 -37.30 54.69
C PRO A 506 -28.97 -37.15 56.22
N PHE A 507 -29.63 -36.12 56.77
CA PHE A 507 -29.68 -35.79 58.19
C PHE A 507 -29.93 -37.02 59.11
N PRO A 508 -29.22 -37.16 60.24
CA PRO A 508 -29.71 -37.95 61.37
C PRO A 508 -30.95 -37.27 61.97
N GLN A 509 -31.94 -38.06 62.38
CA GLN A 509 -33.13 -37.54 63.08
C GLN A 509 -32.70 -36.91 64.42
N LEU A 510 -32.92 -35.60 64.58
CA LEU A 510 -32.67 -34.88 65.83
C LEU A 510 -33.61 -35.42 66.94
N PRO A 511 -33.13 -35.62 68.18
CA PRO A 511 -33.98 -36.08 69.27
C PRO A 511 -35.02 -35.02 69.67
N ASP A 512 -36.18 -35.48 70.14
CA ASP A 512 -37.34 -34.69 70.56
C ASP A 512 -36.96 -33.54 71.51
N THR A 513 -36.70 -32.36 70.95
CA THR A 513 -36.49 -31.11 71.69
C THR A 513 -37.16 -29.95 70.97
N ASP A 514 -37.45 -28.89 71.73
CA ASP A 514 -38.32 -27.74 71.43
C ASP A 514 -38.52 -27.42 69.92
N PRO A 515 -39.76 -27.52 69.41
CA PRO A 515 -40.10 -27.19 68.02
C PRO A 515 -39.66 -25.79 67.57
N GLY A 516 -39.52 -24.85 68.49
CA GLY A 516 -39.03 -23.50 68.21
C GLY A 516 -37.54 -23.47 67.81
N LEU A 517 -36.71 -24.31 68.45
CA LEU A 517 -35.27 -24.39 68.18
C LEU A 517 -34.99 -25.16 66.89
N ILE A 518 -35.73 -26.23 66.62
CA ILE A 518 -35.67 -26.98 65.35
C ILE A 518 -36.05 -26.07 64.20
N LYS A 519 -37.14 -25.30 64.35
CA LYS A 519 -37.56 -24.33 63.34
C LYS A 519 -36.55 -23.21 63.14
N ASP A 520 -35.90 -22.71 64.20
CA ASP A 520 -34.86 -21.68 64.09
C ASP A 520 -33.58 -22.21 63.42
N ILE A 521 -33.21 -23.47 63.68
CA ILE A 521 -32.08 -24.15 63.00
C ILE A 521 -32.42 -24.44 61.53
N GLU A 522 -33.63 -24.92 61.24
CA GLU A 522 -34.14 -25.15 59.88
C GLU A 522 -34.27 -23.83 59.09
N ASP A 523 -34.76 -22.75 59.71
CA ASP A 523 -34.87 -21.42 59.11
C ASP A 523 -33.49 -20.80 58.88
N LYS A 524 -32.51 -21.02 59.76
CA LYS A 524 -31.11 -20.58 59.58
C LYS A 524 -30.37 -21.39 58.51
N PHE A 525 -30.62 -22.70 58.41
CA PHE A 525 -30.09 -23.54 57.31
C PHE A 525 -30.76 -23.23 55.97
N ALA A 526 -32.05 -22.89 55.98
CA ALA A 526 -32.78 -22.40 54.81
C ALA A 526 -32.22 -21.05 54.33
N ARG A 527 -31.86 -20.14 55.24
CA ARG A 527 -31.11 -18.90 54.92
C ARG A 527 -29.71 -19.17 54.36
N ALA A 528 -28.97 -20.16 54.89
CA ALA A 528 -27.68 -20.57 54.33
C ALA A 528 -27.82 -21.20 52.92
N LYS A 529 -28.96 -21.86 52.63
CA LYS A 529 -29.32 -22.35 51.29
C LYS A 529 -29.79 -21.24 50.35
N ASP A 530 -30.28 -20.13 50.89
CA ASP A 530 -30.79 -18.95 50.18
C ASP A 530 -29.82 -17.76 50.23
N TRP A 531 -28.50 -18.03 50.26
CA TRP A 531 -27.46 -17.00 50.18
C TRP A 531 -27.55 -16.17 48.87
N ARG A 532 -28.24 -16.71 47.86
CA ARG A 532 -28.55 -16.03 46.59
C ARG A 532 -29.56 -14.88 46.75
N GLY A 533 -30.39 -14.90 47.79
CA GLY A 533 -31.37 -13.85 48.10
C GLY A 533 -30.75 -12.64 48.82
N ASP A 534 -29.79 -12.86 49.72
CA ASP A 534 -29.17 -11.78 50.52
C ASP A 534 -28.12 -10.96 49.74
N VAL A 535 -27.63 -11.47 48.60
CA VAL A 535 -26.77 -10.71 47.66
C VAL A 535 -27.56 -9.61 46.92
N LEU A 536 -28.89 -9.70 46.86
CA LEU A 536 -29.75 -8.85 46.01
C LEU A 536 -30.37 -7.63 46.75
N GLY A 537 -29.70 -7.15 47.79
CA GLY A 537 -30.18 -6.09 48.67
C GLY A 537 -29.71 -4.66 48.39
N THR A 538 -29.23 -4.29 47.20
CA THR A 538 -29.09 -2.85 46.84
C THR A 538 -29.33 -2.60 45.34
N ALA A 539 -30.59 -2.31 45.00
CA ALA A 539 -30.91 -1.64 43.75
C ALA A 539 -30.20 -0.28 43.72
N THR A 540 -29.38 -0.02 42.71
CA THR A 540 -28.87 1.35 42.48
C THR A 540 -29.73 2.03 41.42
N GLN A 541 -30.41 3.08 41.89
CA GLN A 541 -30.59 4.33 41.15
C GLN A 541 -29.30 4.71 40.40
N PRO A 542 -29.33 5.58 39.37
CA PRO A 542 -28.11 6.08 38.72
C PRO A 542 -27.03 6.34 39.77
N LEU A 543 -25.86 5.71 39.60
CA LEU A 543 -24.74 5.81 40.54
C LEU A 543 -24.64 7.26 40.98
N ASP A 544 -24.82 7.53 42.27
CA ASP A 544 -24.69 8.89 42.76
C ASP A 544 -23.26 9.38 42.49
N GLU A 545 -23.06 10.69 42.47
CA GLU A 545 -21.76 11.26 42.16
C GLU A 545 -20.66 10.76 43.13
N HIS A 546 -21.03 10.37 44.35
CA HIS A 546 -20.11 9.85 45.35
C HIS A 546 -19.57 8.46 44.97
N LYS A 547 -20.45 7.53 44.60
CA LYS A 547 -20.09 6.17 44.20
C LYS A 547 -19.39 6.13 42.84
N GLN A 548 -19.74 7.04 41.93
CA GLN A 548 -18.96 7.25 40.69
C GLN A 548 -17.53 7.71 41.00
N PHE A 549 -17.35 8.60 41.98
CA PHE A 549 -16.03 9.07 42.39
C PHE A 549 -15.22 7.97 43.09
N GLU A 550 -15.83 7.18 43.99
CA GLU A 550 -15.16 6.05 44.65
C GLU A 550 -14.63 5.02 43.65
N LEU A 551 -15.43 4.66 42.66
CA LEU A 551 -15.03 3.71 41.61
C LEU A 551 -13.91 4.28 40.73
N ALA A 552 -14.03 5.56 40.34
CA ALA A 552 -13.00 6.24 39.57
C ALA A 552 -11.67 6.38 40.34
N HIS A 553 -11.75 6.68 41.64
CA HIS A 553 -10.62 6.72 42.55
C HIS A 553 -9.97 5.34 42.69
N ALA A 554 -10.77 4.28 42.86
CA ALA A 554 -10.27 2.92 42.95
C ALA A 554 -9.56 2.47 41.66
N ARG A 555 -10.13 2.79 40.48
CA ARG A 555 -9.49 2.54 39.17
C ARG A 555 -8.18 3.28 39.00
N PHE A 556 -8.13 4.55 39.42
CA PHE A 556 -6.91 5.34 39.35
C PHE A 556 -5.77 4.75 40.21
N PHE A 557 -6.07 4.26 41.41
CA PHE A 557 -5.07 3.66 42.30
C PHE A 557 -4.81 2.16 42.06
N ASP A 558 -5.52 1.54 41.11
CA ASP A 558 -5.49 0.09 40.85
C ASP A 558 -5.87 -0.72 42.11
N LEU A 559 -6.88 -0.22 42.83
CA LEU A 559 -7.45 -0.90 43.99
C LEU A 559 -8.43 -1.97 43.50
N ALA A 560 -8.53 -3.07 44.22
CA ALA A 560 -9.49 -4.13 43.92
C ALA A 560 -10.96 -3.65 43.91
N ALA A 561 -11.24 -2.51 44.58
CA ALA A 561 -12.51 -1.81 44.53
C ALA A 561 -12.86 -1.23 43.13
N GLY A 562 -11.90 -1.16 42.20
CA GLY A 562 -12.05 -0.63 40.85
C GLY A 562 -11.91 -1.67 39.74
N GLY A 563 -11.78 -2.95 40.11
CA GLY A 563 -11.63 -4.07 39.19
C GLY A 563 -12.93 -4.40 38.42
N PRO A 564 -12.84 -4.98 37.22
CA PRO A 564 -14.01 -5.34 36.42
C PRO A 564 -14.94 -6.37 37.07
N LEU A 565 -14.47 -7.13 38.08
CA LEU A 565 -15.28 -8.10 38.84
C LEU A 565 -15.56 -7.65 40.29
N GLU A 566 -15.36 -6.36 40.62
CA GLU A 566 -15.57 -5.80 41.97
C GLU A 566 -16.94 -6.14 42.60
N PRO A 567 -18.07 -6.07 41.88
CA PRO A 567 -19.37 -6.42 42.45
C PRO A 567 -19.49 -7.92 42.79
N ILE A 568 -18.80 -8.79 42.04
CA ILE A 568 -18.73 -10.24 42.31
C ILE A 568 -17.88 -10.48 43.55
N ARG A 569 -16.77 -9.75 43.69
CA ARG A 569 -15.88 -9.79 44.86
C ARG A 569 -16.59 -9.32 46.13
N ASN A 570 -17.36 -8.23 46.03
CA ASN A 570 -18.17 -7.70 47.13
C ASN A 570 -19.36 -8.62 47.48
N ALA A 571 -19.94 -9.32 46.50
CA ALA A 571 -20.95 -10.35 46.76
C ALA A 571 -20.41 -11.57 47.51
N ILE A 572 -19.09 -11.81 47.47
CA ILE A 572 -18.38 -12.88 48.19
C ILE A 572 -17.78 -12.37 49.52
N SER A 573 -18.39 -11.32 50.13
CA SER A 573 -17.86 -10.69 51.35
C SER A 573 -17.62 -11.67 52.50
N ASP A 574 -16.65 -11.35 53.38
CA ASP A 574 -16.28 -12.18 54.55
C ASP A 574 -17.46 -12.40 55.54
N ASP A 575 -18.50 -11.56 55.51
CA ASP A 575 -19.69 -11.68 56.37
C ASP A 575 -20.75 -12.65 55.84
N ALA A 576 -20.75 -12.98 54.54
CA ALA A 576 -21.78 -13.84 53.93
C ALA A 576 -21.64 -15.33 54.30
N PHE A 577 -20.52 -15.75 54.89
CA PHE A 577 -20.18 -17.15 55.16
C PHE A 577 -19.83 -17.47 56.63
N LEU A 578 -19.98 -16.50 57.55
CA LEU A 578 -19.80 -16.76 58.97
C LEU A 578 -21.07 -17.41 59.54
N LEU A 579 -21.02 -18.72 59.80
CA LEU A 579 -22.01 -19.38 60.66
C LEU A 579 -22.01 -18.70 62.04
N PRO A 580 -23.18 -18.31 62.59
CA PRO A 580 -23.24 -17.66 63.90
C PRO A 580 -22.65 -18.56 64.99
N ASP A 581 -21.95 -17.98 65.95
CA ASP A 581 -21.48 -18.71 67.13
C ASP A 581 -22.69 -19.33 67.86
N ILE A 582 -22.75 -20.65 67.88
CA ILE A 582 -23.75 -21.39 68.65
C ILE A 582 -23.24 -21.38 70.10
N PRO A 583 -23.99 -20.81 71.06
CA PRO A 583 -23.58 -20.87 72.46
C PRO A 583 -23.52 -22.34 72.90
N GLU A 584 -22.42 -22.74 73.54
CA GLU A 584 -22.29 -24.08 74.14
C GLU A 584 -23.51 -24.37 75.01
N LEU A 585 -24.25 -25.42 74.64
CA LEU A 585 -25.35 -25.96 75.43
C LEU A 585 -24.75 -26.58 76.69
N ASP A 586 -24.82 -25.83 77.79
CA ASP A 586 -24.45 -26.28 79.13
C ASP A 586 -25.44 -27.34 79.63
N LEU A 587 -25.10 -28.61 79.40
CA LEU A 587 -25.81 -29.76 79.97
C LEU A 587 -25.14 -30.19 81.29
N THR A 588 -25.27 -29.38 82.33
CA THR A 588 -24.96 -29.84 83.70
C THR A 588 -26.22 -30.38 84.38
N GLU A 589 -26.25 -31.68 84.69
CA GLU A 589 -26.67 -32.23 86.00
C GLU A 589 -26.34 -33.75 86.16
N LYS A 590 -25.23 -34.02 86.89
CA LYS A 590 -24.94 -35.09 87.91
C LYS A 590 -25.58 -36.49 87.75
N SER A 591 -24.93 -37.68 87.87
CA SER A 591 -23.66 -38.28 88.38
C SER A 591 -23.75 -39.82 88.07
N PRO A 592 -22.79 -40.75 88.39
CA PRO A 592 -21.45 -40.65 88.96
C PRO A 592 -20.33 -41.35 88.13
N SER A 593 -19.09 -41.11 88.55
CA SER A 593 -17.83 -41.63 88.03
C SER A 593 -17.70 -43.16 87.98
N VAL A 594 -17.26 -43.70 86.84
CA VAL A 594 -16.33 -44.84 86.76
C VAL A 594 -15.36 -44.58 85.60
N THR A 595 -14.08 -44.40 85.94
CA THR A 595 -12.95 -44.41 85.01
C THR A 595 -12.71 -45.83 84.49
N PRO A 596 -12.60 -46.07 83.17
CA PRO A 596 -11.84 -47.21 82.65
C PRO A 596 -10.39 -46.78 82.42
N GLU A 597 -9.47 -47.47 83.08
CA GLU A 597 -8.03 -47.37 82.86
C GLU A 597 -7.68 -47.58 81.38
N ALA A 598 -6.83 -46.72 80.83
CA ALA A 598 -6.26 -46.89 79.51
C ALA A 598 -5.28 -48.08 79.51
N PRO A 599 -5.35 -49.00 78.53
CA PRO A 599 -4.35 -50.06 78.38
C PRO A 599 -3.00 -49.45 78.00
N GLN A 600 -1.94 -49.93 78.67
CA GLN A 600 -0.55 -49.51 78.43
C GLN A 600 -0.14 -49.78 76.96
N ARG A 601 0.42 -48.76 76.32
CA ARG A 601 0.97 -48.83 74.96
C ARG A 601 2.40 -49.39 75.01
N LEU A 602 2.63 -50.54 74.37
CA LEU A 602 3.93 -51.19 74.26
C LEU A 602 4.82 -50.46 73.23
N THR A 603 6.09 -50.29 73.57
CA THR A 603 7.13 -49.74 72.69
C THR A 603 7.63 -50.80 71.70
N ILE A 604 8.28 -50.36 70.61
CA ILE A 604 8.81 -51.27 69.57
C ILE A 604 9.83 -52.27 70.16
N ASP A 605 10.60 -51.87 71.17
CA ASP A 605 11.53 -52.76 71.87
C ASP A 605 10.80 -53.81 72.76
N GLU A 606 9.63 -53.46 73.31
CA GLU A 606 8.79 -54.41 74.07
C GLU A 606 8.04 -55.39 73.16
N ILE A 607 7.70 -54.98 71.93
CA ILE A 607 7.12 -55.86 70.90
C ILE A 607 8.20 -56.84 70.37
N LEU A 608 9.44 -56.38 70.16
CA LEU A 608 10.55 -57.24 69.74
C LEU A 608 10.95 -58.25 70.83
N ALA A 609 10.92 -57.85 72.11
CA ALA A 609 11.15 -58.75 73.24
C ALA A 609 10.05 -59.83 73.40
N GLN A 610 8.80 -59.53 73.02
CA GLN A 610 7.69 -60.50 73.04
C GLN A 610 7.76 -61.49 71.86
N ILE A 611 8.32 -61.09 70.72
CA ILE A 611 8.55 -61.96 69.55
C ILE A 611 9.68 -62.97 69.84
N ASP A 612 10.79 -62.54 70.46
CA ASP A 612 11.91 -63.42 70.83
C ASP A 612 11.55 -64.40 71.97
N ALA A 613 10.55 -64.07 72.80
CA ALA A 613 10.05 -64.95 73.86
C ALA A 613 9.06 -66.03 73.38
N SER A 614 8.66 -66.03 72.11
CA SER A 614 7.60 -66.90 71.57
C SER A 614 8.09 -68.03 70.66
N ASP A 615 9.40 -68.31 70.65
CA ASP A 615 10.09 -69.35 69.85
C ASP A 615 9.65 -69.45 68.37
N PRO A 616 9.90 -68.39 67.56
CA PRO A 616 9.48 -68.36 66.17
C PRO A 616 10.45 -69.16 65.27
N PRO A 617 10.03 -69.60 64.06
CA PRO A 617 10.93 -70.29 63.14
C PRO A 617 12.13 -69.41 62.74
N PRO A 618 13.30 -69.99 62.38
CA PRO A 618 14.62 -69.32 62.46
C PRO A 618 14.90 -68.10 61.57
N ASP A 619 13.91 -67.48 60.95
CA ASP A 619 14.08 -66.34 60.04
C ASP A 619 12.99 -65.25 60.18
N ALA A 620 12.13 -65.30 61.19
CA ALA A 620 11.02 -64.35 61.34
C ALA A 620 11.47 -62.98 61.90
N ALA A 621 12.33 -62.97 62.93
CA ALA A 621 12.81 -61.73 63.55
C ALA A 621 13.72 -60.92 62.61
N GLN A 622 14.55 -61.60 61.81
CA GLN A 622 15.43 -60.96 60.83
C GLN A 622 14.62 -60.32 59.68
N ARG A 623 13.56 -60.97 59.19
CA ARG A 623 12.67 -60.42 58.15
C ARG A 623 11.88 -59.20 58.61
N ALA A 624 11.42 -59.19 59.86
CA ALA A 624 10.72 -58.05 60.44
C ALA A 624 11.64 -56.82 60.55
N ARG A 625 12.91 -57.01 60.94
CA ARG A 625 13.92 -55.92 60.98
C ARG A 625 14.24 -55.36 59.60
N THR A 626 14.43 -56.22 58.60
CA THR A 626 14.75 -55.75 57.23
C THR A 626 13.57 -55.00 56.61
N ALA A 627 12.33 -55.48 56.79
CA ALA A 627 11.13 -54.83 56.26
C ALA A 627 10.86 -53.45 56.89
N LEU A 628 11.13 -53.29 58.18
CA LEU A 628 10.98 -51.99 58.87
C LEU A 628 12.03 -50.97 58.37
N THR A 629 13.25 -51.43 58.13
CA THR A 629 14.37 -50.58 57.68
C THR A 629 14.19 -50.11 56.23
N ASP A 630 13.69 -50.99 55.35
CA ASP A 630 13.42 -50.65 53.95
C ASP A 630 12.24 -49.66 53.81
N ALA A 631 11.22 -49.80 54.65
CA ALA A 631 10.07 -48.88 54.68
C ALA A 631 10.50 -47.46 55.14
N GLU A 632 11.40 -47.36 56.12
CA GLU A 632 11.92 -46.07 56.61
C GLU A 632 12.83 -45.39 55.57
N ALA A 633 13.65 -46.16 54.85
CA ALA A 633 14.51 -45.65 53.78
C ALA A 633 13.72 -45.17 52.54
N ALA A 634 12.59 -45.81 52.22
CA ALA A 634 11.70 -45.36 51.15
C ALA A 634 11.00 -44.04 51.51
N LEU A 635 10.57 -43.88 52.77
CA LEU A 635 9.89 -42.68 53.25
C LEU A 635 10.79 -41.42 53.21
N ARG A 636 12.09 -41.57 53.50
CA ARG A 636 13.07 -40.47 53.47
C ARG A 636 13.44 -39.98 52.06
N ARG A 637 13.21 -40.77 51.00
CA ARG A 637 13.56 -40.39 49.61
C ARG A 637 12.52 -39.53 48.90
N VAL A 638 11.28 -39.50 49.38
CA VAL A 638 10.16 -38.83 48.69
C VAL A 638 9.98 -37.37 49.15
N LEU A 639 10.66 -36.93 50.22
CA LEU A 639 10.44 -35.62 50.84
C LEU A 639 11.67 -34.70 50.70
N PRO A 640 11.62 -33.64 49.87
CA PRO A 640 12.59 -32.54 49.91
C PRO A 640 12.29 -31.59 51.08
N ALA A 641 13.29 -31.41 51.94
CA ALA A 641 13.28 -30.88 53.31
C ALA A 641 13.36 -29.33 53.42
N PRO A 642 13.55 -28.71 54.63
CA PRO A 642 13.29 -29.18 56.00
C PRO A 642 12.43 -28.20 56.83
N LEU A 643 11.64 -28.70 57.79
CA LEU A 643 11.31 -27.92 58.99
C LEU A 643 11.70 -28.73 60.22
N SER A 644 12.48 -28.05 61.05
CA SER A 644 13.20 -28.50 62.24
C SER A 644 12.25 -28.83 63.39
N ASP A 645 12.08 -30.12 63.71
CA ASP A 645 11.99 -30.58 65.10
C ASP A 645 12.14 -32.12 65.14
N ASP A 646 12.97 -32.62 66.06
CA ASP A 646 13.41 -34.02 66.19
C ASP A 646 12.28 -34.93 66.73
N ARG A 647 11.27 -35.24 65.90
CA ARG A 647 10.27 -36.29 66.17
C ARG A 647 10.26 -37.36 65.09
N ALA A 648 10.26 -38.63 65.51
CA ALA A 648 10.35 -39.78 64.62
C ALA A 648 9.09 -39.92 63.73
N PRO A 649 9.23 -40.27 62.43
CA PRO A 649 8.12 -40.23 61.46
C PRO A 649 6.90 -41.10 61.79
N PHE A 650 7.05 -42.11 62.64
CA PHE A 650 5.97 -43.04 62.99
C PHE A 650 5.05 -42.56 64.13
N GLU A 651 5.43 -41.52 64.89
CA GLU A 651 4.57 -40.97 65.93
C GLU A 651 3.45 -40.08 65.37
N ALA A 652 3.60 -39.55 64.15
CA ALA A 652 2.56 -38.77 63.47
C ALA A 652 1.37 -39.62 63.00
N LEU A 653 1.55 -40.95 62.88
CA LEU A 653 0.52 -41.90 62.44
C LEU A 653 -0.30 -42.47 63.61
N SER A 654 -0.01 -42.05 64.86
CA SER A 654 -0.57 -42.65 66.08
C SER A 654 -1.54 -41.73 66.85
N ALA A 655 -2.03 -40.66 66.23
CA ALA A 655 -3.16 -39.89 66.76
C ALA A 655 -4.47 -40.67 66.52
N PRO A 656 -5.35 -40.80 67.54
CA PRO A 656 -6.45 -41.75 67.52
C PRO A 656 -7.51 -41.42 66.45
N HIS A 657 -7.87 -42.42 65.64
CA HIS A 657 -9.15 -42.45 64.94
C HIS A 657 -10.27 -42.66 65.96
N GLN A 658 -11.11 -41.63 66.16
CA GLN A 658 -12.43 -41.84 66.74
C GLN A 658 -13.33 -42.40 65.64
N GLY A 659 -13.74 -43.66 65.84
CA GLY A 659 -14.84 -44.25 65.09
C GLY A 659 -16.14 -43.49 65.36
N ALA A 660 -16.98 -43.47 64.33
CA ALA A 660 -18.33 -42.96 64.36
C ALA A 660 -19.13 -43.61 65.50
N ASN A 661 -19.26 -42.88 66.61
CA ASN A 661 -20.50 -42.86 67.37
C ASN A 661 -21.20 -41.55 67.01
N SER A 662 -22.47 -41.70 66.70
CA SER A 662 -23.44 -40.67 66.37
C SER A 662 -23.57 -39.60 67.45
N ASP A 663 -23.90 -38.39 66.98
CA ASP A 663 -24.49 -37.26 67.71
C ASP A 663 -23.56 -36.29 68.45
N GLU A 664 -22.65 -35.64 67.70
CA GLU A 664 -22.29 -34.26 68.03
C GLU A 664 -22.44 -33.33 66.81
N PRO A 665 -23.36 -32.34 66.86
CA PRO A 665 -23.58 -31.35 65.78
C PRO A 665 -22.33 -30.54 65.39
N GLY A 666 -21.29 -30.51 66.22
CA GLY A 666 -20.10 -29.66 66.04
C GLY A 666 -19.13 -30.12 64.94
N ALA A 667 -18.97 -31.43 64.71
CA ALA A 667 -17.99 -31.95 63.76
C ALA A 667 -18.39 -31.73 62.28
N GLY A 668 -19.69 -31.85 61.97
CA GLY A 668 -20.23 -31.54 60.64
C GLY A 668 -20.18 -30.04 60.31
N ILE A 669 -20.38 -29.18 61.32
CA ILE A 669 -20.26 -27.72 61.19
C ILE A 669 -18.81 -27.29 60.95
N ALA A 670 -17.84 -27.91 61.62
CA ALA A 670 -16.41 -27.62 61.42
C ALA A 670 -15.89 -28.09 60.06
N ALA A 671 -16.34 -29.26 59.58
CA ALA A 671 -16.03 -29.76 58.24
C ALA A 671 -16.63 -28.86 57.15
N ALA A 672 -17.89 -28.45 57.30
CA ALA A 672 -18.55 -27.50 56.41
C ALA A 672 -17.84 -26.13 56.40
N LYS A 673 -17.48 -25.55 57.55
CA LYS A 673 -16.67 -24.31 57.62
C LYS A 673 -15.35 -24.44 56.85
N THR A 674 -14.67 -25.58 56.98
CA THR A 674 -13.37 -25.82 56.33
C THR A 674 -13.51 -25.99 54.81
N GLU A 675 -14.53 -26.72 54.36
CA GLU A 675 -14.90 -26.88 52.94
C GLU A 675 -15.33 -25.54 52.31
N THR A 676 -16.20 -24.78 52.96
CA THR A 676 -16.63 -23.44 52.50
C THR A 676 -15.45 -22.48 52.43
N THR A 677 -14.54 -22.49 53.42
CA THR A 677 -13.34 -21.65 53.39
C THR A 677 -12.40 -22.03 52.24
N LYS A 678 -12.22 -23.32 51.96
CA LYS A 678 -11.44 -23.79 50.82
C LYS A 678 -12.09 -23.42 49.49
N ALA A 679 -13.41 -23.60 49.36
CA ALA A 679 -14.17 -23.23 48.16
C ALA A 679 -14.14 -21.72 47.89
N VAL A 680 -14.30 -20.88 48.92
CA VAL A 680 -14.17 -19.41 48.83
C VAL A 680 -12.75 -19.00 48.47
N THR A 681 -11.73 -19.69 49.00
CA THR A 681 -10.32 -19.42 48.64
C THR A 681 -10.02 -19.79 47.19
N VAL A 682 -10.51 -20.92 46.70
CA VAL A 682 -10.39 -21.33 45.29
C VAL A 682 -11.15 -20.36 44.37
N LEU A 683 -12.37 -19.97 44.74
CA LEU A 683 -13.17 -18.98 44.02
C LEU A 683 -12.47 -17.62 43.97
N ARG A 684 -11.92 -17.13 45.08
CA ARG A 684 -11.13 -15.89 45.11
C ARG A 684 -9.90 -15.98 44.23
N THR A 685 -9.19 -17.11 44.26
CA THR A 685 -7.98 -17.33 43.44
C THR A 685 -8.30 -17.36 41.95
N GLU A 686 -9.40 -18.00 41.54
CA GLU A 686 -9.82 -18.01 40.13
C GLU A 686 -10.44 -16.68 39.70
N ILE A 687 -11.12 -15.94 40.60
CA ILE A 687 -11.55 -14.56 40.34
C ILE A 687 -10.34 -13.65 40.12
N ASP A 688 -9.33 -13.69 41.00
CA ASP A 688 -8.12 -12.86 40.87
C ASP A 688 -7.37 -13.17 39.56
N LYS A 689 -7.31 -14.45 39.17
CA LYS A 689 -6.71 -14.90 37.90
C LYS A 689 -7.52 -14.47 36.68
N ALA A 690 -8.85 -14.56 36.74
CA ALA A 690 -9.75 -14.06 35.71
C ALA A 690 -9.68 -12.53 35.59
N GLU A 691 -9.60 -11.80 36.71
CA GLU A 691 -9.39 -10.35 36.73
C GLU A 691 -8.05 -9.97 36.08
N GLY A 692 -6.96 -10.67 36.39
CA GLY A 692 -5.66 -10.42 35.78
C GLY A 692 -5.64 -10.66 34.25
N GLN A 693 -6.25 -11.75 33.79
CA GLN A 693 -6.38 -12.05 32.35
C GLN A 693 -7.31 -11.06 31.63
N LEU A 694 -8.43 -10.70 32.27
CA LEU A 694 -9.38 -9.72 31.75
C LEU A 694 -8.79 -8.32 31.70
N ALA A 695 -8.05 -7.88 32.71
CA ALA A 695 -7.36 -6.60 32.74
C ALA A 695 -6.31 -6.49 31.63
N ALA A 696 -5.49 -7.52 31.43
CA ALA A 696 -4.49 -7.57 30.36
C ALA A 696 -5.13 -7.58 28.95
N GLY A 697 -6.18 -8.38 28.76
CA GLY A 697 -6.95 -8.43 27.50
C GLY A 697 -7.67 -7.12 27.20
N THR A 698 -8.26 -6.48 28.23
CA THR A 698 -8.94 -5.20 28.12
C THR A 698 -7.96 -4.06 27.82
N ALA A 699 -6.78 -4.07 28.44
CA ALA A 699 -5.71 -3.11 28.16
C ALA A 699 -5.23 -3.18 26.70
N ALA A 700 -4.98 -4.39 26.19
CA ALA A 700 -4.58 -4.60 24.80
C ALA A 700 -5.70 -4.19 23.82
N ALA A 701 -6.95 -4.51 24.14
CA ALA A 701 -8.11 -4.13 23.34
C ALA A 701 -8.31 -2.61 23.31
N ARG A 702 -8.15 -1.92 24.45
CA ARG A 702 -8.27 -0.46 24.59
C ARG A 702 -7.23 0.28 23.74
N LEU A 703 -6.01 -0.25 23.64
CA LEU A 703 -4.97 0.30 22.79
C LEU A 703 -5.18 0.02 21.30
N ALA A 704 -5.79 -1.10 20.94
CA ALA A 704 -6.03 -1.47 19.54
C ALA A 704 -7.32 -0.85 18.96
N SER A 705 -8.32 -0.59 19.81
CA SER A 705 -9.66 -0.19 19.35
C SER A 705 -9.70 1.22 18.79
N PRO A 706 -10.25 1.43 17.58
CA PRO A 706 -10.42 2.77 17.00
C PRO A 706 -11.53 3.59 17.68
N LYS A 707 -12.38 2.94 18.49
CA LYS A 707 -13.45 3.57 19.28
C LYS A 707 -13.22 3.39 20.78
N PRO A 708 -13.69 4.31 21.64
CA PRO A 708 -13.59 4.14 23.08
C PRO A 708 -14.24 2.83 23.50
N LEU A 709 -13.47 1.91 24.10
CA LEU A 709 -14.03 0.75 24.77
C LEU A 709 -14.49 1.20 26.17
N LYS A 710 -15.64 0.67 26.63
CA LYS A 710 -16.30 0.97 27.93
C LYS A 710 -15.30 0.92 29.11
N PRO A 711 -15.52 1.66 30.22
CA PRO A 711 -16.78 1.67 30.97
C PRO A 711 -17.74 2.79 30.59
N GLU A 712 -19.03 2.44 30.57
CA GLU A 712 -20.12 3.19 29.94
C GLU A 712 -20.67 4.34 30.78
N THR A 713 -20.18 4.54 32.00
CA THR A 713 -20.59 5.67 32.82
C THR A 713 -19.78 6.89 32.43
N VAL A 714 -20.33 7.70 31.51
CA VAL A 714 -19.92 9.09 31.34
C VAL A 714 -19.93 9.72 32.74
N LEU A 715 -18.74 9.99 33.29
CA LEU A 715 -18.62 10.54 34.62
C LEU A 715 -19.44 11.83 34.69
N ALA A 716 -20.25 11.96 35.74
CA ALA A 716 -20.94 13.22 36.01
C ALA A 716 -19.89 14.35 36.01
N PRO A 717 -20.21 15.56 35.49
CA PRO A 717 -19.22 16.63 35.35
C PRO A 717 -18.48 16.97 36.65
N ALA A 718 -19.14 16.86 37.81
CA ALA A 718 -18.51 17.05 39.12
C ALA A 718 -17.47 15.97 39.44
N VAL A 719 -17.79 14.71 39.13
CA VAL A 719 -16.91 13.54 39.35
C VAL A 719 -15.71 13.57 38.42
N ALA A 720 -15.91 13.90 37.14
CA ALA A 720 -14.82 14.04 36.19
C ALA A 720 -13.81 15.11 36.64
N ARG A 721 -14.30 16.24 37.18
CA ARG A 721 -13.45 17.29 37.76
C ARG A 721 -12.74 16.84 39.03
N ALA A 722 -13.45 16.20 39.95
CA ALA A 722 -12.86 15.68 41.18
C ALA A 722 -11.77 14.64 40.89
N LEU A 723 -11.98 13.75 39.93
CA LEU A 723 -10.96 12.82 39.45
C LEU A 723 -9.76 13.56 38.86
N GLY A 724 -9.99 14.60 38.07
CA GLY A 724 -8.90 15.43 37.58
C GLY A 724 -8.11 16.11 38.71
N ASP A 725 -8.80 16.58 39.77
CA ASP A 725 -8.18 17.25 40.92
C ASP A 725 -7.27 16.29 41.69
N LEU A 726 -7.73 15.05 41.84
CA LEU A 726 -6.94 13.96 42.39
C LEU A 726 -5.69 13.69 41.55
N VAL A 727 -5.84 13.56 40.23
CA VAL A 727 -4.71 13.27 39.31
C VAL A 727 -3.66 14.38 39.36
N GLU A 728 -4.09 15.65 39.39
CA GLU A 728 -3.18 16.79 39.49
C GLU A 728 -2.45 16.85 40.83
N GLU A 729 -3.15 16.59 41.93
CA GLU A 729 -2.58 16.55 43.27
C GLU A 729 -1.52 15.45 43.38
N GLU A 730 -1.84 14.25 42.90
CA GLU A 730 -0.91 13.11 42.91
C GLU A 730 0.30 13.36 42.02
N PHE A 731 0.11 13.94 40.82
CA PHE A 731 1.23 14.37 39.99
C PHE A 731 2.12 15.40 40.70
N ARG A 732 1.54 16.38 41.39
CA ARG A 732 2.29 17.42 42.13
C ARG A 732 3.10 16.84 43.29
N ARG A 733 2.66 15.72 43.86
CA ARG A 733 3.37 14.95 44.91
C ARG A 733 4.45 14.03 44.36
N GLY A 734 4.61 13.94 43.04
CA GLY A 734 5.56 13.03 42.39
C GLY A 734 5.01 11.61 42.19
N GLY A 735 3.69 11.43 42.27
CA GLY A 735 3.01 10.16 42.00
C GLY A 735 3.08 9.72 40.53
N LEU A 736 2.90 8.42 40.29
CA LEU A 736 2.93 7.80 38.96
C LEU A 736 1.54 7.84 38.31
N VAL A 737 1.44 8.50 37.15
CA VAL A 737 0.23 8.49 36.28
C VAL A 737 0.36 7.54 35.08
N ALA A 738 1.52 6.91 34.89
CA ALA A 738 1.76 5.90 33.86
C ALA A 738 0.93 4.63 34.13
N GLY A 739 0.36 4.05 33.08
CA GLY A 739 -0.47 2.84 33.16
C GLY A 739 -1.81 3.00 33.90
N ARG A 740 -2.13 4.21 34.42
CA ARG A 740 -3.34 4.43 35.22
C ARG A 740 -4.58 4.60 34.34
N ASP A 741 -5.73 4.25 34.90
CA ASP A 741 -7.02 4.46 34.26
C ASP A 741 -7.58 5.86 34.58
N LEU A 742 -7.61 6.70 33.55
CA LEU A 742 -7.99 8.11 33.57
C LEU A 742 -9.19 8.37 32.63
N ALA A 743 -9.88 7.31 32.19
CA ALA A 743 -10.96 7.44 31.23
C ALA A 743 -12.08 8.34 31.76
N GLY A 744 -12.52 9.28 30.93
CA GLY A 744 -13.54 10.27 31.27
C GLY A 744 -13.11 11.39 32.24
N ALA A 745 -11.85 11.43 32.71
CA ALA A 745 -11.36 12.47 33.61
C ALA A 745 -11.42 13.87 32.98
N ASP A 746 -11.72 14.91 33.77
CA ASP A 746 -11.62 16.30 33.34
C ASP A 746 -10.27 16.90 33.75
N LEU A 747 -9.35 16.83 32.80
CA LEU A 747 -7.98 17.30 32.86
C LEU A 747 -7.79 18.65 32.12
N SER A 748 -8.89 19.34 31.80
CA SER A 748 -8.88 20.57 31.03
C SER A 748 -8.11 21.68 31.75
N GLY A 749 -7.24 22.40 31.04
CA GLY A 749 -6.47 23.54 31.56
C GLY A 749 -5.36 23.20 32.58
N ARG A 750 -5.18 21.92 32.93
CA ARG A 750 -4.19 21.47 33.92
C ARG A 750 -2.77 21.42 33.35
N ARG A 751 -1.76 21.40 34.23
CA ARG A 751 -0.33 21.42 33.87
C ARG A 751 0.34 20.10 34.20
N PHE A 752 0.59 19.31 33.18
CA PHE A 752 1.25 18.00 33.22
C PHE A 752 2.51 17.96 32.33
N ALA A 753 3.23 19.07 32.23
CA ALA A 753 4.45 19.13 31.44
C ALA A 753 5.48 18.11 31.96
N ASN A 754 6.09 17.35 31.05
CA ASN A 754 7.02 16.25 31.33
C ASN A 754 6.46 15.08 32.16
N ALA A 755 5.12 14.98 32.30
CA ALA A 755 4.50 13.85 32.96
C ALA A 755 4.67 12.56 32.15
N ASP A 756 4.71 11.42 32.83
CA ASP A 756 4.75 10.11 32.20
C ASP A 756 3.36 9.48 32.20
N PHE A 757 2.67 9.55 31.05
CA PHE A 757 1.39 8.91 30.77
C PHE A 757 1.57 7.64 29.92
N SER A 758 2.77 7.07 29.84
CA SER A 758 3.00 5.86 29.04
C SER A 758 2.07 4.73 29.52
N GLY A 759 1.36 4.10 28.59
CA GLY A 759 0.38 3.06 28.92
C GLY A 759 -0.92 3.53 29.59
N ALA A 760 -1.11 4.83 29.82
CA ALA A 760 -2.31 5.32 30.51
C ALA A 760 -3.56 5.23 29.64
N PHE A 761 -4.70 5.01 30.29
CA PHE A 761 -6.01 4.95 29.63
C PHE A 761 -6.73 6.29 29.76
N LEU A 762 -6.86 7.02 28.67
CA LEU A 762 -7.39 8.40 28.59
C LEU A 762 -8.63 8.47 27.68
N GLU A 763 -9.33 7.35 27.47
CA GLU A 763 -10.47 7.32 26.56
C GLU A 763 -11.57 8.25 27.04
N GLY A 764 -12.09 9.08 26.13
CA GLY A 764 -13.10 10.09 26.45
C GLY A 764 -12.66 11.17 27.46
N ALA A 765 -11.38 11.21 27.86
CA ALA A 765 -10.89 12.23 28.78
C ALA A 765 -10.98 13.64 28.16
N LYS A 766 -11.21 14.66 29.00
CA LYS A 766 -11.21 16.06 28.59
C LYS A 766 -9.86 16.68 28.91
N LEU A 767 -9.08 16.97 27.88
CA LEU A 767 -7.73 17.51 27.95
C LEU A 767 -7.65 18.91 27.31
N ASN A 768 -8.80 19.57 27.12
CA ASN A 768 -8.87 20.85 26.42
C ASN A 768 -8.02 21.92 27.11
N GLY A 769 -7.14 22.57 26.37
CA GLY A 769 -6.24 23.61 26.89
C GLY A 769 -5.23 23.14 27.95
N SER A 770 -5.07 21.83 28.16
CA SER A 770 -4.06 21.27 29.07
C SER A 770 -2.64 21.46 28.54
N ASN A 771 -1.66 21.58 29.42
CA ASN A 771 -0.25 21.61 29.07
C ASN A 771 0.38 20.24 29.35
N LEU A 772 0.62 19.48 28.29
CA LEU A 772 1.29 18.18 28.26
C LEU A 772 2.67 18.27 27.60
N ALA A 773 3.25 19.47 27.50
CA ALA A 773 4.52 19.65 26.78
C ALA A 773 5.63 18.78 27.38
N GLY A 774 6.32 18.01 26.53
CA GLY A 774 7.37 17.07 26.95
C GLY A 774 6.86 15.78 27.60
N ALA A 775 5.55 15.57 27.71
CA ALA A 775 5.00 14.35 28.30
C ALA A 775 5.30 13.09 27.46
N LYS A 776 5.46 11.97 28.14
CA LYS A 776 5.56 10.65 27.49
C LYS A 776 4.17 10.02 27.41
N LEU A 777 3.72 9.72 26.21
CA LEU A 777 2.39 9.15 25.91
C LEU A 777 2.54 7.87 25.09
N MET A 778 3.68 7.18 25.23
CA MET A 778 3.97 5.96 24.48
C MET A 778 2.92 4.91 24.84
N LYS A 779 2.26 4.34 23.83
CA LYS A 779 1.17 3.37 24.03
C LYS A 779 0.08 3.88 25.00
N ALA A 780 -0.25 5.16 24.99
CA ALA A 780 -1.41 5.67 25.70
C ALA A 780 -2.69 5.48 24.85
N ALA A 781 -3.82 5.18 25.49
CA ALA A 781 -5.12 5.06 24.83
C ALA A 781 -5.91 6.37 24.97
N LEU A 782 -5.88 7.23 23.96
CA LEU A 782 -6.58 8.53 23.93
C LEU A 782 -7.83 8.49 23.04
N THR A 783 -8.39 7.30 22.82
CA THR A 783 -9.51 7.12 21.90
C THR A 783 -10.72 7.95 22.33
N GLY A 784 -11.27 8.78 21.44
CA GLY A 784 -12.37 9.71 21.72
C GLY A 784 -12.07 10.83 22.72
N ALA A 785 -10.81 11.03 23.13
CA ALA A 785 -10.43 12.11 24.02
C ALA A 785 -10.62 13.49 23.34
N THR A 786 -10.89 14.53 24.13
CA THR A 786 -10.98 15.91 23.62
C THR A 786 -9.71 16.69 24.00
N LEU A 787 -8.91 17.04 23.00
CA LEU A 787 -7.59 17.66 23.11
C LEU A 787 -7.59 19.08 22.54
N ILE A 788 -8.74 19.74 22.48
CA ILE A 788 -8.92 21.01 21.78
C ILE A 788 -8.01 22.07 22.42
N ASN A 789 -7.15 22.68 21.61
CA ASN A 789 -6.14 23.66 22.05
C ASN A 789 -5.18 23.17 23.15
N ALA A 790 -5.03 21.85 23.34
CA ALA A 790 -4.04 21.29 24.25
C ALA A 790 -2.62 21.47 23.70
N ASP A 791 -1.63 21.57 24.60
CA ASP A 791 -0.22 21.63 24.23
C ASP A 791 0.47 20.27 24.45
N LEU A 792 0.66 19.52 23.37
CA LEU A 792 1.44 18.29 23.27
C LEU A 792 2.77 18.54 22.54
N SER A 793 3.36 19.71 22.70
CA SER A 793 4.67 19.99 22.10
C SER A 793 5.74 19.07 22.72
N ALA A 794 6.67 18.59 21.91
CA ALA A 794 7.79 17.71 22.32
C ALA A 794 7.38 16.41 23.04
N THR A 795 6.15 15.91 22.83
CA THR A 795 5.70 14.63 23.40
C THR A 795 6.16 13.42 22.58
N ASP A 796 6.25 12.25 23.21
CA ASP A 796 6.37 10.98 22.50
C ASP A 796 5.03 10.24 22.47
N LEU A 797 4.42 10.15 21.28
CA LEU A 797 3.15 9.49 20.99
C LEU A 797 3.35 8.19 20.18
N THR A 798 4.56 7.61 20.22
CA THR A 798 4.87 6.36 19.52
C THR A 798 3.90 5.27 19.97
N GLU A 799 3.23 4.62 19.01
CA GLU A 799 2.22 3.58 19.23
C GLU A 799 1.02 4.00 20.11
N ALA A 800 0.80 5.30 20.31
CA ALA A 800 -0.41 5.78 20.98
C ALA A 800 -1.66 5.62 20.09
N ASN A 801 -2.83 5.59 20.71
CA ASN A 801 -4.10 5.53 20.00
C ASN A 801 -4.89 6.84 20.17
N LEU A 802 -5.05 7.59 19.08
CA LEU A 802 -5.83 8.84 19.00
C LEU A 802 -7.10 8.63 18.15
N GLY A 803 -7.59 7.39 18.03
CA GLY A 803 -8.80 7.08 17.26
C GLY A 803 -9.99 7.93 17.72
N GLU A 804 -10.73 8.51 16.79
CA GLU A 804 -11.86 9.43 17.06
C GLU A 804 -11.57 10.63 17.99
N ALA A 805 -10.30 10.89 18.34
CA ALA A 805 -9.95 12.00 19.23
C ALA A 805 -10.19 13.37 18.55
N ASP A 806 -10.63 14.35 19.34
CA ASP A 806 -10.81 15.72 18.87
C ASP A 806 -9.58 16.58 19.18
N CYS A 807 -8.66 16.66 18.23
CA CYS A 807 -7.39 17.37 18.31
C CYS A 807 -7.42 18.72 17.58
N ARG A 808 -8.57 19.40 17.55
CA ARG A 808 -8.68 20.72 16.91
C ARG A 808 -7.81 21.76 17.61
N GLY A 809 -6.94 22.44 16.85
CA GLY A 809 -6.03 23.46 17.40
C GLY A 809 -4.96 22.93 18.34
N THR A 810 -4.82 21.61 18.49
CA THR A 810 -3.81 20.99 19.37
C THR A 810 -2.41 21.26 18.83
N ARG A 811 -1.46 21.54 19.73
CA ARG A 811 -0.04 21.73 19.38
C ARG A 811 0.72 20.43 19.58
N PHE A 812 1.22 19.84 18.50
CA PHE A 812 2.11 18.69 18.43
C PHE A 812 3.54 19.11 18.04
N ALA A 813 3.92 20.36 18.27
CA ALA A 813 5.18 20.90 17.76
C ALA A 813 6.40 20.16 18.35
N GLY A 814 7.30 19.65 17.52
CA GLY A 814 8.47 18.87 17.96
C GLY A 814 8.14 17.48 18.53
N SER A 815 6.89 17.05 18.48
CA SER A 815 6.48 15.73 18.99
C SER A 815 6.85 14.60 18.04
N ARG A 816 6.84 13.37 18.55
CA ARG A 816 7.09 12.15 17.78
C ARG A 816 5.80 11.33 17.67
N LEU A 817 5.27 11.20 16.46
CA LEU A 817 4.13 10.35 16.13
C LEU A 817 4.61 9.26 15.16
N VAL A 818 4.90 8.09 15.70
CA VAL A 818 5.34 6.94 14.91
C VAL A 818 4.42 5.77 15.17
N ARG A 819 3.81 5.22 14.11
CA ARG A 819 2.80 4.14 14.21
C ARG A 819 1.64 4.48 15.17
N THR A 820 1.30 5.76 15.25
CA THR A 820 0.18 6.27 16.06
C THR A 820 -1.13 6.05 15.30
N ASN A 821 -2.16 5.53 15.95
CA ASN A 821 -3.48 5.35 15.32
C ASN A 821 -4.23 6.69 15.29
N LEU A 822 -4.58 7.18 14.10
CA LEU A 822 -5.31 8.44 13.89
C LEU A 822 -6.68 8.23 13.24
N LEU A 823 -7.19 7.00 13.21
CA LEU A 823 -8.42 6.67 12.50
C LEU A 823 -9.61 7.47 13.06
N GLY A 824 -10.29 8.24 12.21
CA GLY A 824 -11.45 9.05 12.61
C GLY A 824 -11.13 10.28 13.47
N ALA A 825 -9.86 10.54 13.79
CA ALA A 825 -9.45 11.72 14.55
C ALA A 825 -9.80 13.02 13.81
N ARG A 826 -9.99 14.12 14.55
CA ARG A 826 -10.25 15.46 13.99
C ARG A 826 -9.07 16.37 14.30
N MET A 827 -8.38 16.87 13.29
CA MET A 827 -7.12 17.61 13.46
C MET A 827 -7.11 18.97 12.74
N VAL A 828 -8.30 19.58 12.59
CA VAL A 828 -8.44 20.89 11.96
C VAL A 828 -7.65 21.94 12.75
N GLY A 829 -6.74 22.65 12.08
CA GLY A 829 -5.88 23.67 12.70
C GLY A 829 -4.82 23.16 13.67
N ALA A 830 -4.54 21.86 13.72
CA ALA A 830 -3.49 21.31 14.56
C ALA A 830 -2.08 21.74 14.08
N CYS A 831 -1.11 21.84 14.99
CA CYS A 831 0.25 22.30 14.69
C CYS A 831 1.27 21.17 14.89
N PHE A 832 1.86 20.66 13.83
CA PHE A 832 2.90 19.62 13.79
C PHE A 832 4.28 20.19 13.45
N ASP A 833 4.52 21.47 13.71
CA ASP A 833 5.78 22.11 13.34
C ASP A 833 6.96 21.40 14.02
N HIS A 834 8.02 21.09 13.27
CA HIS A 834 9.19 20.32 13.73
C HIS A 834 8.88 18.89 14.23
N ALA A 835 7.66 18.37 14.02
CA ALA A 835 7.31 17.02 14.46
C ALA A 835 7.97 15.94 13.60
N HIS A 836 8.09 14.74 14.18
CA HIS A 836 8.52 13.53 13.48
C HIS A 836 7.30 12.62 13.26
N LEU A 837 6.85 12.53 12.00
CA LEU A 837 5.76 11.66 11.58
C LEU A 837 6.33 10.45 10.82
N GLY A 838 6.09 9.24 11.32
CA GLY A 838 6.65 8.03 10.74
C GLY A 838 5.63 6.90 10.64
N GLU A 839 5.55 6.27 9.47
CA GLU A 839 4.74 5.05 9.26
C GLU A 839 3.26 5.24 9.63
N LEU A 840 2.71 6.44 9.37
CA LEU A 840 1.32 6.77 9.67
C LEU A 840 0.41 6.43 8.49
N GLN A 841 -0.77 5.89 8.80
CA GLN A 841 -1.86 5.68 7.85
C GLN A 841 -2.98 6.67 8.16
N ILE A 842 -3.07 7.72 7.36
CA ILE A 842 -4.00 8.84 7.56
C ILE A 842 -5.14 8.69 6.57
N LEU A 843 -6.19 8.00 7.02
CA LEU A 843 -7.38 7.70 6.24
C LEU A 843 -8.55 8.57 6.67
N ARG A 844 -9.05 9.41 5.75
CA ARG A 844 -10.26 10.26 5.96
C ARG A 844 -10.18 11.19 7.18
N VAL A 845 -8.98 11.58 7.59
CA VAL A 845 -8.74 12.49 8.72
C VAL A 845 -8.83 13.94 8.22
N PRO A 846 -9.73 14.78 8.78
CA PRO A 846 -9.75 16.20 8.48
C PRO A 846 -8.62 16.94 9.20
N MET A 847 -7.72 17.53 8.41
CA MET A 847 -6.55 18.30 8.86
C MET A 847 -6.51 19.71 8.24
N ILE A 848 -7.67 20.24 7.85
CA ILE A 848 -7.79 21.55 7.18
C ILE A 848 -7.12 22.63 8.05
N GLY A 849 -6.25 23.46 7.45
CA GLY A 849 -5.56 24.54 8.15
C GLY A 849 -4.47 24.10 9.13
N ALA A 850 -4.11 22.81 9.17
CA ALA A 850 -3.01 22.33 10.00
C ALA A 850 -1.64 22.84 9.50
N THR A 851 -0.71 23.08 10.42
CA THR A 851 0.68 23.43 10.09
C THR A 851 1.60 22.25 10.36
N LEU A 852 2.61 22.06 9.51
CA LEU A 852 3.59 20.99 9.54
C LEU A 852 4.99 21.55 9.25
N ARG A 853 5.26 22.81 9.59
CA ARG A 853 6.48 23.50 9.14
C ARG A 853 7.74 22.83 9.67
N SER A 854 8.70 22.57 8.80
CA SER A 854 9.94 21.86 9.14
C SER A 854 9.74 20.49 9.80
N ALA A 855 8.59 19.85 9.61
CA ALA A 855 8.35 18.49 10.07
C ALA A 855 9.16 17.49 9.22
N GLN A 856 9.53 16.36 9.83
CA GLN A 856 10.11 15.22 9.12
C GLN A 856 9.04 14.13 8.99
N ILE A 857 8.72 13.78 7.75
CA ILE A 857 7.64 12.88 7.41
C ILE A 857 8.21 11.73 6.60
N ARG A 858 8.09 10.51 7.11
CA ARG A 858 8.66 9.33 6.47
C ARG A 858 7.63 8.21 6.37
N GLU A 859 7.49 7.64 5.18
CA GLU A 859 6.69 6.44 4.93
C GLU A 859 5.23 6.60 5.41
N CYS A 860 4.68 7.80 5.26
CA CYS A 860 3.31 8.12 5.62
C CYS A 860 2.39 8.08 4.39
N SER A 861 1.19 7.54 4.57
CA SER A 861 0.16 7.50 3.54
C SER A 861 -1.03 8.37 3.93
N PHE A 862 -1.44 9.26 3.04
CA PHE A 862 -2.58 10.15 3.16
C PHE A 862 -3.60 9.72 2.10
N ILE A 863 -4.73 9.16 2.55
CA ILE A 863 -5.77 8.64 1.67
C ILE A 863 -7.09 9.31 2.04
N LYS A 864 -7.69 10.05 1.10
CA LYS A 864 -8.95 10.78 1.33
C LYS A 864 -8.92 11.73 2.53
N ALA A 865 -7.74 12.18 2.94
CA ALA A 865 -7.58 13.17 3.99
C ALA A 865 -8.00 14.57 3.49
N ALA A 866 -8.51 15.43 4.37
CA ALA A 866 -8.81 16.81 4.00
C ALA A 866 -7.65 17.71 4.42
N LEU A 867 -6.82 18.13 3.47
CA LEU A 867 -5.56 18.85 3.72
C LEU A 867 -5.57 20.27 3.12
N ASP A 868 -6.74 20.84 2.87
CA ASP A 868 -6.86 22.19 2.33
C ASP A 868 -6.30 23.25 3.29
N ASN A 869 -5.69 24.29 2.73
CA ASN A 869 -5.09 25.41 3.47
C ASN A 869 -4.02 24.98 4.51
N THR A 870 -3.38 23.84 4.32
CA THR A 870 -2.31 23.36 5.21
C THR A 870 -0.95 23.98 4.88
N ASP A 871 -0.07 24.12 5.86
CA ASP A 871 1.28 24.68 5.67
C ASP A 871 2.37 23.66 5.98
N TRP A 872 3.10 23.23 4.95
CA TRP A 872 4.18 22.26 4.92
C TRP A 872 5.53 22.92 4.64
N GLY A 873 5.67 24.21 4.96
CA GLY A 873 6.89 24.97 4.69
C GLY A 873 8.15 24.27 5.23
N ASP A 874 9.19 24.19 4.41
CA ASP A 874 10.49 23.58 4.76
C ASP A 874 10.42 22.13 5.30
N THR A 875 9.35 21.39 5.01
CA THR A 875 9.22 19.98 5.40
C THR A 875 10.23 19.09 4.69
N VAL A 876 10.58 17.97 5.33
CA VAL A 876 11.27 16.85 4.68
C VAL A 876 10.29 15.70 4.58
N LEU A 877 9.93 15.34 3.36
CA LEU A 877 8.96 14.29 3.08
C LEU A 877 9.61 13.20 2.24
N GLN A 878 9.70 12.00 2.80
CA GLN A 878 10.33 10.84 2.19
C GLN A 878 9.32 9.71 2.04
N ARG A 879 9.12 9.23 0.80
CA ARG A 879 8.20 8.13 0.49
C ARG A 879 6.77 8.42 0.95
N GLY A 880 6.32 9.66 0.79
CA GLY A 880 4.93 10.00 1.08
C GLY A 880 4.00 9.64 -0.06
N GLN A 881 2.79 9.24 0.29
CA GLN A 881 1.74 8.86 -0.66
C GLN A 881 0.52 9.72 -0.40
N PHE A 882 0.07 10.46 -1.41
CA PHE A 882 -1.14 11.28 -1.36
C PHE A 882 -2.12 10.77 -2.40
N MET A 883 -3.28 10.28 -1.95
CA MET A 883 -4.21 9.56 -2.80
C MET A 883 -5.65 10.05 -2.60
N ASP A 884 -6.30 10.42 -3.69
CA ASP A 884 -7.73 10.75 -3.75
C ASP A 884 -8.13 11.79 -2.69
N LEU A 885 -7.49 12.97 -2.74
CA LEU A 885 -7.62 13.99 -1.70
C LEU A 885 -7.50 15.43 -2.24
N SER A 886 -7.76 16.41 -1.37
CA SER A 886 -7.62 17.83 -1.67
C SER A 886 -6.51 18.49 -0.85
N LEU A 887 -5.69 19.28 -1.53
CA LEU A 887 -4.58 20.11 -1.05
C LEU A 887 -4.74 21.56 -1.56
N SER A 888 -5.97 22.00 -1.79
CA SER A 888 -6.24 23.31 -2.36
C SER A 888 -5.75 24.40 -1.41
N ARG A 889 -4.99 25.37 -1.96
CA ARG A 889 -4.32 26.45 -1.20
C ARG A 889 -3.36 25.98 -0.10
N ALA A 890 -2.93 24.73 -0.13
CA ALA A 890 -1.85 24.29 0.74
C ALA A 890 -0.52 24.93 0.31
N SER A 891 0.46 24.94 1.23
CA SER A 891 1.80 25.44 0.97
C SER A 891 2.83 24.36 1.29
N PHE A 892 3.77 24.13 0.39
CA PHE A 892 4.96 23.30 0.49
C PHE A 892 6.19 24.14 0.17
N ALA A 893 6.13 25.44 0.43
CA ALA A 893 7.22 26.35 0.11
C ALA A 893 8.51 25.92 0.81
N GLY A 894 9.61 25.77 0.07
CA GLY A 894 10.90 25.32 0.60
C GLY A 894 10.99 23.83 0.97
N ALA A 895 9.90 23.06 0.82
CA ALA A 895 9.88 21.64 1.19
C ALA A 895 10.81 20.79 0.31
N ARG A 896 11.34 19.70 0.87
CA ARG A 896 12.09 18.66 0.17
C ARG A 896 11.23 17.40 0.08
N LEU A 897 10.87 17.03 -1.14
CA LEU A 897 10.06 15.86 -1.44
C LEU A 897 10.92 14.82 -2.16
N GLU A 898 10.99 13.62 -1.59
CA GLU A 898 11.79 12.50 -2.10
C GLU A 898 10.91 11.27 -2.27
N GLN A 899 10.93 10.67 -3.45
CA GLN A 899 10.21 9.43 -3.77
C GLN A 899 8.70 9.53 -3.44
N THR A 900 8.10 10.66 -3.77
CA THR A 900 6.73 11.01 -3.34
C THR A 900 5.76 10.96 -4.49
N CYS A 901 4.57 10.41 -4.26
CA CYS A 901 3.54 10.26 -5.27
C CYS A 901 2.25 10.99 -4.87
N PHE A 902 1.73 11.79 -5.81
CA PHE A 902 0.42 12.42 -5.74
C PHE A 902 -0.48 11.79 -6.80
N LEU A 903 -1.52 11.10 -6.36
CA LEU A 903 -2.47 10.40 -7.20
C LEU A 903 -3.88 10.96 -7.02
N LYS A 904 -4.50 11.47 -8.08
CA LYS A 904 -5.87 12.03 -8.02
C LYS A 904 -6.03 13.08 -6.94
N VAL A 905 -5.18 14.09 -7.02
CA VAL A 905 -5.13 15.18 -6.06
C VAL A 905 -5.74 16.44 -6.68
N THR A 906 -6.62 17.09 -5.93
CA THR A 906 -7.14 18.42 -6.25
C THR A 906 -6.39 19.47 -5.43
N ALA A 907 -5.61 20.33 -6.07
CA ALA A 907 -4.66 21.22 -5.43
C ALA A 907 -4.54 22.57 -6.18
N ALA A 908 -5.68 23.19 -6.45
CA ALA A 908 -5.69 24.54 -7.01
C ALA A 908 -5.01 25.54 -6.04
N LEU A 909 -4.23 26.48 -6.57
CA LEU A 909 -3.47 27.49 -5.82
C LEU A 909 -2.45 26.90 -4.84
N LEU A 910 -1.96 25.68 -5.07
CA LEU A 910 -0.91 25.05 -4.27
C LEU A 910 0.40 25.85 -4.37
N ASP A 911 1.02 26.18 -3.25
CA ASP A 911 2.35 26.78 -3.22
C ASP A 911 3.43 25.70 -3.08
N LEU A 912 4.33 25.64 -4.03
CA LEU A 912 5.51 24.76 -4.11
C LEU A 912 6.78 25.60 -4.37
N SER A 913 6.74 26.90 -4.07
CA SER A 913 7.84 27.83 -4.34
C SER A 913 9.09 27.44 -3.55
N ASN A 914 10.26 27.46 -4.19
CA ASN A 914 11.54 27.04 -3.61
C ASN A 914 11.61 25.56 -3.17
N ALA A 915 10.62 24.73 -3.50
CA ALA A 915 10.63 23.31 -3.17
C ALA A 915 11.69 22.54 -3.99
N ARG A 916 12.15 21.41 -3.45
CA ARG A 916 13.05 20.47 -4.11
C ARG A 916 12.37 19.14 -4.33
N PHE A 917 12.45 18.63 -5.56
CA PHE A 917 11.84 17.38 -5.97
C PHE A 917 12.89 16.37 -6.41
N ASP A 918 12.88 15.20 -5.78
CA ASP A 918 13.63 14.03 -6.20
C ASP A 918 12.68 12.85 -6.35
N GLN A 919 12.56 12.32 -7.57
CA GLN A 919 11.63 11.24 -7.93
C GLN A 919 10.19 11.51 -7.46
N VAL A 920 9.60 12.60 -7.92
CA VAL A 920 8.23 13.01 -7.56
C VAL A 920 7.30 12.90 -8.77
N SER A 921 6.10 12.37 -8.54
CA SER A 921 5.09 12.19 -9.59
C SER A 921 3.72 12.73 -9.19
N PHE A 922 3.05 13.35 -10.16
CA PHE A 922 1.66 13.76 -10.12
C PHE A 922 0.91 13.01 -11.22
N ILE A 923 0.02 12.09 -10.84
CA ILE A 923 -0.60 11.13 -11.77
C ILE A 923 -2.11 11.10 -11.55
N GLY A 924 -2.87 10.94 -12.64
CA GLY A 924 -4.30 10.66 -12.62
C GLY A 924 -5.15 11.86 -12.22
N ASP A 925 -5.71 12.57 -13.20
CA ASP A 925 -6.69 13.66 -13.03
C ASP A 925 -6.32 14.69 -11.95
N VAL A 926 -5.07 15.15 -11.96
CA VAL A 926 -4.56 16.09 -10.95
C VAL A 926 -4.91 17.53 -11.34
N ASP A 927 -5.52 18.30 -10.43
CA ASP A 927 -5.80 19.73 -10.60
C ASP A 927 -4.75 20.57 -9.86
N LEU A 928 -3.91 21.30 -10.58
CA LEU A 928 -2.86 22.19 -10.08
C LEU A 928 -2.98 23.59 -10.71
N ARG A 929 -4.22 24.02 -11.01
CA ARG A 929 -4.46 25.36 -11.57
C ARG A 929 -3.94 26.45 -10.64
N ASP A 930 -3.29 27.44 -11.23
CA ASP A 930 -2.69 28.59 -10.53
C ASP A 930 -1.71 28.19 -9.41
N ALA A 931 -1.13 26.98 -9.47
CA ALA A 931 -0.11 26.53 -8.52
C ALA A 931 1.22 27.28 -8.73
N ARG A 932 1.97 27.52 -7.65
CA ARG A 932 3.23 28.29 -7.67
C ARG A 932 4.43 27.38 -7.46
N PHE A 933 5.26 27.22 -8.47
CA PHE A 933 6.53 26.47 -8.46
C PHE A 933 7.76 27.39 -8.50
N GLY A 934 7.59 28.69 -8.25
CA GLY A 934 8.64 29.69 -8.43
C GLY A 934 9.93 29.32 -7.70
N ARG A 935 11.08 29.39 -8.39
CA ARG A 935 12.42 29.04 -7.87
C ARG A 935 12.58 27.61 -7.33
N SER A 936 11.66 26.70 -7.63
CA SER A 936 11.80 25.27 -7.29
C SER A 936 12.89 24.58 -8.12
N SER A 937 13.29 23.38 -7.71
CA SER A 937 14.24 22.56 -8.47
C SER A 937 13.84 21.09 -8.48
N ALA A 938 14.02 20.41 -9.61
CA ALA A 938 13.73 19.00 -9.78
C ALA A 938 14.87 18.25 -10.48
N GLU A 939 15.11 17.02 -10.05
CA GLU A 939 15.96 16.05 -10.77
C GLU A 939 15.12 15.05 -11.59
N ALA A 940 14.00 14.58 -11.02
CA ALA A 940 13.04 13.71 -11.69
C ALA A 940 11.62 14.07 -11.26
N LEU A 941 10.93 14.88 -12.08
CA LEU A 941 9.57 15.35 -11.82
C LEU A 941 8.67 15.02 -13.02
N SER A 942 7.53 14.40 -12.74
CA SER A 942 6.59 13.95 -13.75
C SER A 942 5.16 14.39 -13.44
N PHE A 943 4.50 14.95 -14.43
CA PHE A 943 3.08 15.23 -14.46
C PHE A 943 2.44 14.39 -15.57
N GLN A 944 1.34 13.73 -15.25
CA GLN A 944 0.57 12.94 -16.20
C GLN A 944 -0.89 13.36 -16.09
N THR A 945 -1.45 13.84 -17.21
CA THR A 945 -2.86 14.28 -17.29
C THR A 945 -3.23 15.30 -16.21
N ALA A 946 -2.34 16.26 -15.94
CA ALA A 946 -2.56 17.31 -14.94
C ALA A 946 -3.11 18.59 -15.57
N ASP A 947 -3.94 19.33 -14.85
CA ASP A 947 -4.31 20.70 -15.19
C ASP A 947 -3.40 21.68 -14.43
N LEU A 948 -2.46 22.28 -15.15
CA LEU A 948 -1.50 23.27 -14.69
C LEU A 948 -1.81 24.66 -15.28
N SER A 949 -3.06 24.92 -15.68
CA SER A 949 -3.43 26.20 -16.26
C SER A 949 -3.16 27.35 -15.29
N GLY A 950 -2.49 28.40 -15.74
CA GLY A 950 -2.12 29.56 -14.91
C GLY A 950 -0.98 29.31 -13.90
N ALA A 951 -0.40 28.11 -13.85
CA ALA A 951 0.67 27.80 -12.91
C ALA A 951 1.94 28.66 -13.14
N ASP A 952 2.64 29.02 -12.07
CA ASP A 952 3.83 29.87 -12.10
C ASP A 952 5.11 29.09 -11.79
N PHE A 953 5.96 28.90 -12.79
CA PHE A 953 7.26 28.24 -12.73
C PHE A 953 8.45 29.22 -12.77
N THR A 954 8.22 30.52 -12.51
CA THR A 954 9.25 31.56 -12.64
C THR A 954 10.55 31.20 -11.93
N MET A 955 11.67 31.24 -12.65
CA MET A 955 13.01 30.90 -12.17
C MET A 955 13.20 29.47 -11.64
N ALA A 956 12.28 28.54 -11.91
CA ALA A 956 12.46 27.14 -11.51
C ALA A 956 13.53 26.42 -12.34
N ARG A 957 14.10 25.34 -11.81
CA ARG A 957 15.07 24.45 -12.48
C ARG A 957 14.47 23.06 -12.64
N LEU A 958 13.85 22.81 -13.79
CA LEU A 958 13.04 21.61 -14.07
C LEU A 958 13.59 20.89 -15.32
N ASN A 959 14.88 20.60 -15.32
CA ASN A 959 15.52 19.91 -16.44
C ASN A 959 15.00 18.47 -16.52
N GLY A 960 14.67 18.00 -17.71
CA GLY A 960 14.12 16.65 -17.92
C GLY A 960 12.72 16.43 -17.38
N ALA A 961 12.02 17.48 -16.91
CA ALA A 961 10.67 17.35 -16.40
C ALA A 961 9.70 16.87 -17.50
N TYR A 962 8.79 15.98 -17.12
CA TYR A 962 7.81 15.39 -18.03
C TYR A 962 6.41 15.96 -17.75
N PHE A 963 5.74 16.52 -18.76
CA PHE A 963 4.42 17.14 -18.62
C PHE A 963 3.31 16.38 -19.38
N GLY A 964 3.44 15.06 -19.58
CA GLY A 964 2.64 14.29 -20.54
C GLY A 964 1.12 14.52 -20.50
N LYS A 965 0.56 14.93 -21.65
CA LYS A 965 -0.87 15.17 -21.87
C LYS A 965 -1.50 16.10 -20.84
N SER A 966 -0.73 17.06 -20.33
CA SER A 966 -1.17 18.04 -19.34
C SER A 966 -1.62 19.34 -20.02
N THR A 967 -2.49 20.09 -19.35
CA THR A 967 -2.91 21.44 -19.80
C THR A 967 -2.08 22.48 -19.07
N LEU A 968 -1.42 23.38 -19.79
CA LEU A 968 -0.55 24.43 -19.26
C LEU A 968 -0.91 25.81 -19.85
N ALA A 969 -2.18 26.00 -20.19
CA ALA A 969 -2.66 27.25 -20.76
C ALA A 969 -2.42 28.42 -19.78
N ARG A 970 -1.83 29.51 -20.27
CA ARG A 970 -1.47 30.71 -19.48
C ARG A 970 -0.48 30.45 -18.34
N ALA A 971 0.23 29.33 -18.35
CA ALA A 971 1.30 29.08 -17.39
C ALA A 971 2.50 30.01 -17.61
N THR A 972 3.21 30.34 -16.54
CA THR A 972 4.36 31.25 -16.56
C THR A 972 5.66 30.47 -16.35
N PHE A 973 6.61 30.58 -17.28
CA PHE A 973 7.92 29.92 -17.30
C PHE A 973 9.08 30.92 -17.42
N ARG A 974 8.90 32.12 -16.85
CA ARG A 974 9.88 33.21 -16.99
C ARG A 974 11.21 32.82 -16.35
N MET A 975 12.29 32.89 -17.12
CA MET A 975 13.66 32.58 -16.66
C MET A 975 13.81 31.15 -16.11
N THR A 976 12.93 30.23 -16.49
CA THR A 976 12.93 28.83 -16.04
C THR A 976 13.95 28.01 -16.83
N SER A 977 14.66 27.09 -16.18
CA SER A 977 15.48 26.08 -16.85
C SER A 977 14.66 24.83 -17.12
N LEU A 978 14.47 24.50 -18.39
CA LEU A 978 13.64 23.41 -18.91
C LEU A 978 14.43 22.57 -19.92
N LYS A 979 15.72 22.38 -19.69
CA LYS A 979 16.57 21.63 -20.62
C LYS A 979 16.03 20.21 -20.75
N ARG A 980 15.81 19.74 -21.97
CA ARG A 980 15.31 18.38 -22.26
C ARG A 980 13.96 18.06 -21.61
N ALA A 981 13.18 19.08 -21.26
CA ALA A 981 11.82 18.89 -20.76
C ALA A 981 10.88 18.42 -21.89
N VAL A 982 9.83 17.69 -21.53
CA VAL A 982 8.89 17.06 -22.49
C VAL A 982 7.50 17.67 -22.35
N PHE A 983 7.05 18.32 -23.41
CA PHE A 983 5.76 19.00 -23.57
C PHE A 983 4.92 18.45 -24.72
N THR A 984 5.25 17.27 -25.25
CA THR A 984 4.62 16.68 -26.43
C THR A 984 3.08 16.69 -26.35
N GLY A 985 2.44 17.35 -27.30
CA GLY A 985 0.97 17.41 -27.41
C GLY A 985 0.26 18.26 -26.35
N ASN A 986 0.99 19.03 -25.54
CA ASN A 986 0.38 19.82 -24.46
C ASN A 986 -0.29 21.10 -24.96
N ASP A 987 -1.32 21.56 -24.24
CA ASP A 987 -1.90 22.88 -24.43
C ASP A 987 -1.09 23.95 -23.68
N LEU A 988 -0.37 24.80 -24.41
CA LEU A 988 0.48 25.87 -23.89
C LEU A 988 -0.03 27.26 -24.31
N ARG A 989 -1.32 27.40 -24.66
CA ARG A 989 -1.86 28.66 -25.18
C ARG A 989 -1.69 29.81 -24.20
N GLY A 990 -1.18 30.94 -24.70
CA GLY A 990 -0.97 32.15 -23.89
C GLY A 990 0.05 32.02 -22.77
N SER A 991 0.89 30.97 -22.77
CA SER A 991 1.94 30.79 -21.77
C SER A 991 3.11 31.77 -21.97
N ASP A 992 3.86 32.06 -20.91
CA ASP A 992 4.97 33.04 -20.92
C ASP A 992 6.31 32.38 -20.60
N PHE A 993 7.12 32.13 -21.63
CA PHE A 993 8.47 31.59 -21.59
C PHE A 993 9.56 32.67 -21.68
N TYR A 994 9.31 33.91 -21.27
CA TYR A 994 10.32 34.97 -21.34
C TYR A 994 11.67 34.55 -20.72
N ALA A 995 12.73 34.57 -21.53
CA ALA A 995 14.08 34.16 -21.15
C ALA A 995 14.20 32.72 -20.58
N ALA A 996 13.27 31.83 -20.90
CA ALA A 996 13.34 30.42 -20.51
C ALA A 996 14.44 29.67 -21.27
N ASN A 997 15.03 28.65 -20.64
CA ASN A 997 16.03 27.78 -21.28
C ASN A 997 15.40 26.44 -21.66
N LEU A 998 15.03 26.31 -22.93
CA LEU A 998 14.38 25.16 -23.55
C LEU A 998 15.38 24.35 -24.42
N LEU A 999 16.67 24.38 -24.08
CA LEU A 999 17.71 23.61 -24.78
C LEU A 999 17.29 22.14 -24.91
N GLU A 1000 17.21 21.64 -26.14
CA GLU A 1000 16.83 20.25 -26.47
C GLU A 1000 15.46 19.82 -25.89
N ALA A 1001 14.55 20.77 -25.64
CA ALA A 1001 13.21 20.45 -25.17
C ALA A 1001 12.33 19.86 -26.28
N HIS A 1002 11.41 18.95 -25.92
CA HIS A 1002 10.46 18.34 -26.83
C HIS A 1002 9.10 19.05 -26.73
N LEU A 1003 8.74 19.83 -27.75
CA LEU A 1003 7.51 20.62 -27.86
C LEU A 1003 6.67 20.19 -29.07
N ASN A 1004 6.91 19.00 -29.61
CA ASN A 1004 6.21 18.47 -30.76
C ASN A 1004 4.69 18.37 -30.50
N GLN A 1005 3.88 18.76 -31.49
CA GLN A 1005 2.41 18.83 -31.42
C GLN A 1005 1.85 19.74 -30.30
N ALA A 1006 2.68 20.55 -29.64
CA ALA A 1006 2.21 21.43 -28.59
C ALA A 1006 1.45 22.64 -29.17
N ASN A 1007 0.43 23.10 -28.44
CA ASN A 1007 -0.33 24.29 -28.83
C ASN A 1007 0.24 25.54 -28.15
N LEU A 1008 1.09 26.30 -28.83
CA LEU A 1008 1.75 27.52 -28.32
C LEU A 1008 1.02 28.80 -28.77
N ALA A 1009 -0.25 28.73 -29.18
CA ALA A 1009 -0.93 29.90 -29.72
C ALA A 1009 -1.02 31.04 -28.68
N GLY A 1010 -0.56 32.23 -29.07
CA GLY A 1010 -0.48 33.41 -28.21
C GLY A 1010 0.60 33.35 -27.12
N ALA A 1011 1.45 32.32 -27.10
CA ALA A 1011 2.52 32.21 -26.12
C ALA A 1011 3.66 33.22 -26.37
N SER A 1012 4.37 33.64 -25.33
CA SER A 1012 5.56 34.48 -25.43
C SER A 1012 6.82 33.65 -25.22
N LEU A 1013 7.69 33.56 -26.22
CA LEU A 1013 9.00 32.89 -26.18
C LEU A 1013 10.15 33.91 -26.29
N ARG A 1014 9.88 35.17 -25.93
CA ARG A 1014 10.85 36.26 -26.05
C ARG A 1014 12.13 35.97 -25.29
N ALA A 1015 13.29 36.14 -25.94
CA ALA A 1015 14.60 35.86 -25.37
C ALA A 1015 14.82 34.41 -24.87
N ALA A 1016 13.92 33.48 -25.21
CA ALA A 1016 14.07 32.08 -24.82
C ALA A 1016 15.21 31.40 -25.59
N ASN A 1017 15.87 30.42 -24.97
CA ASN A 1017 16.86 29.58 -25.64
C ASN A 1017 16.20 28.28 -26.10
N LEU A 1018 15.92 28.16 -27.39
CA LEU A 1018 15.29 27.00 -28.04
C LEU A 1018 16.31 26.13 -28.78
N TYR A 1019 17.61 26.31 -28.53
CA TYR A 1019 18.65 25.60 -29.28
C TYR A 1019 18.43 24.08 -29.25
N GLY A 1020 18.35 23.44 -30.41
CA GLY A 1020 18.09 22.00 -30.51
C GLY A 1020 16.71 21.53 -30.05
N ALA A 1021 15.78 22.43 -29.72
CA ALA A 1021 14.41 22.07 -29.34
C ALA A 1021 13.61 21.56 -30.54
N ASP A 1022 12.66 20.68 -30.29
CA ASP A 1022 11.78 20.11 -31.31
C ASP A 1022 10.38 20.71 -31.23
N LEU A 1023 9.99 21.49 -32.25
CA LEU A 1023 8.66 22.09 -32.39
C LEU A 1023 7.90 21.53 -33.60
N MET A 1024 8.18 20.30 -34.01
CA MET A 1024 7.46 19.65 -35.11
C MET A 1024 5.95 19.61 -34.84
N ASP A 1025 5.15 20.07 -35.81
CA ASP A 1025 3.68 20.15 -35.72
C ASP A 1025 3.14 21.01 -34.55
N ALA A 1026 3.97 21.85 -33.93
CA ALA A 1026 3.52 22.78 -32.92
C ALA A 1026 2.73 23.94 -33.54
N SER A 1027 1.63 24.34 -32.89
CA SER A 1027 0.86 25.53 -33.31
C SER A 1027 1.52 26.80 -32.76
N LEU A 1028 2.06 27.64 -33.65
CA LEU A 1028 2.75 28.89 -33.30
C LEU A 1028 1.91 30.15 -33.61
N VAL A 1029 0.58 30.03 -33.66
CA VAL A 1029 -0.32 31.14 -34.03
C VAL A 1029 -0.18 32.29 -33.04
N ALA A 1030 0.24 33.47 -33.52
CA ALA A 1030 0.47 34.66 -32.70
C ALA A 1030 1.49 34.45 -31.55
N THR A 1031 2.42 33.51 -31.71
CA THR A 1031 3.52 33.28 -30.75
C THR A 1031 4.63 34.31 -30.94
N ASP A 1032 5.08 34.93 -29.85
CA ASP A 1032 6.16 35.94 -29.90
C ASP A 1032 7.54 35.31 -29.68
N LEU A 1033 8.33 35.20 -30.75
CA LEU A 1033 9.70 34.65 -30.74
C LEU A 1033 10.81 35.72 -30.69
N SER A 1034 10.48 36.97 -30.35
CA SER A 1034 11.45 38.07 -30.42
C SER A 1034 12.70 37.81 -29.58
N ASN A 1035 13.89 37.90 -30.20
CA ASN A 1035 15.20 37.64 -29.58
C ASN A 1035 15.40 36.20 -29.06
N ALA A 1036 14.55 35.23 -29.42
CA ALA A 1036 14.76 33.84 -29.06
C ALA A 1036 15.94 33.23 -29.85
N ASN A 1037 16.74 32.38 -29.20
CA ASN A 1037 17.75 31.58 -29.90
C ASN A 1037 17.09 30.34 -30.48
N ILE A 1038 16.88 30.32 -31.79
CA ILE A 1038 16.24 29.22 -32.52
C ILE A 1038 17.23 28.40 -33.36
N ASP A 1039 18.52 28.50 -33.06
CA ASP A 1039 19.55 27.76 -33.80
C ASP A 1039 19.40 26.25 -33.58
N ARG A 1040 19.44 25.47 -34.66
CA ARG A 1040 19.20 24.02 -34.65
C ARG A 1040 17.84 23.59 -34.08
N THR A 1041 16.92 24.52 -33.88
CA THR A 1041 15.53 24.22 -33.52
C THR A 1041 14.83 23.58 -34.71
N VAL A 1042 14.11 22.48 -34.48
CA VAL A 1042 13.33 21.81 -35.53
C VAL A 1042 11.99 22.53 -35.67
N LEU A 1043 11.80 23.22 -36.79
CA LEU A 1043 10.58 23.95 -37.14
C LEU A 1043 10.04 23.39 -38.47
N MET A 1044 9.07 22.49 -38.41
CA MET A 1044 8.20 22.22 -39.56
C MET A 1044 6.82 22.79 -39.24
N VAL A 1045 6.60 24.02 -39.68
CA VAL A 1045 5.30 24.67 -39.64
C VAL A 1045 4.57 24.27 -40.92
N THR A 1046 3.49 23.50 -40.81
CA THR A 1046 2.55 23.32 -41.90
C THR A 1046 2.01 24.69 -42.30
N ARG A 1047 2.47 25.21 -43.46
CA ARG A 1047 1.90 26.42 -44.05
C ARG A 1047 0.45 26.10 -44.42
N HIS A 1048 -0.51 26.57 -43.61
CA HIS A 1048 -1.84 26.85 -44.13
C HIS A 1048 -1.71 28.08 -45.05
N VAL A 1049 -1.45 27.81 -46.33
CA VAL A 1049 -1.67 28.81 -47.38
C VAL A 1049 -3.18 28.86 -47.56
N ASN A 1050 -3.80 29.92 -47.03
CA ASN A 1050 -5.16 30.31 -47.41
C ASN A 1050 -5.20 30.71 -48.89
#